data_AF-A0A6N4T3H4-F1
#
_entry.id   AF-A0A6N4T3H4-F1
#
_cell.length_a   1.000
_cell.length_b   1.000
_cell.length_c   1.000
_cell.angle_alpha   90.00
_cell.angle_beta   90.00
_cell.angle_gamma   90.00
#
_symmetry.space_group_name_H-M   'P 1'
#
loop_
_entity.id
_entity.type
_entity.pdbx_description
1 polymer ?
#
loop_
_entity_poly.entity_id
_entity_poly.type
_entity_poly.pdbx_seq_one_letter_code
_entity_poly.pdbx_strand_id
1 'polypeptide(L)'
;MKEVVKAFATPPDDARPMVRWWWFGPSVEKKQLEREILDMKAGGFGGFEIQAVYPMELDDAAKGTYNYPYLSKQFLEHVSFANDKARANKLRVDITLGSGWPYGGPHVTVADAAGRLRVAVIELPAGNESFALPAIMNGEKLLASFVADGTPKQLDSSKLQLFEPQLLASKSGRAGVKAAAADRVVVCYIASRTGQQVKRAALGAEGFVLDHLSRNAIDHHLKTVAEPLLKAFGKNPPYAVFSDSLEAYGTDWTDDFLAEFQRRRGYDLKPHLPKIESGIGADAAAIRRDWAFTQTELANERYLVPVNQWAKAHGTRFRSQTYGEPAVTMSSNKLVDLPEGEGYQFRQFSFTRWATSAGHLYDRPVISAETWTWLHSPAFSATPLDMKVEADRMLLQGVNQFVGHGWPYTPPGTLEPGYAFYAAAVFNTHLPWWNVMPDINGYLQRMSYLMRQGKPANQVAVFLPVDDVYATLPLGKVSVSAEMGKYVTPELSAQVLDAGHNIDYVDAESVMELGINYPVLILPHVNRLSPAVIAKLNDYVRAGGKIIAVGSKPSLAPGYLNAARISAEVQTASDALFANQDKVSLVSGDSAVGAALKAAVPADMELSAEKENIGFIRRQLTDSDVYFIANTSNRDVTANAAFRSKYKTAYWWNPYDGKISNADVKPTLRLAPYESRVLVLTDTPQNAAPEPKLADATTVVDLSRDWKVQFSEKSQVVNMSSLRSWTEDEATRYFSGIASYTKDLELSAAQLKDSRLTLDFGPGTPLEVTPKVPSGMRAMLDSPVREAAVVFVNGQRAGSVWKPPYQLDISKLLRAGNNRLEIQVANLGLNALAGHALPDYRLLSARYGQRFVPQDTHLIQAQPAGILGPVKLIGAKLQ
;
A
#
# COMPACT_ATOMS: atom_id res chain seq x y z
N MET A 1 16.91 -1.04 26.25
CA MET A 1 17.88 -0.61 25.21
C MET A 1 18.91 -1.65 24.72
N LYS A 2 19.74 -2.29 25.56
CA LYS A 2 20.93 -3.08 25.11
C LYS A 2 20.67 -4.14 24.02
N GLU A 3 19.58 -4.90 24.13
CA GLU A 3 19.22 -5.91 23.13
C GLU A 3 18.83 -5.27 21.79
N VAL A 4 18.16 -4.11 21.84
CA VAL A 4 17.77 -3.36 20.64
C VAL A 4 18.99 -2.88 19.88
N VAL A 5 20.02 -2.37 20.56
CA VAL A 5 21.30 -1.99 19.97
C VAL A 5 21.95 -3.17 19.24
N LYS A 6 22.04 -4.32 19.93
CA LYS A 6 22.66 -5.52 19.37
C LYS A 6 21.92 -6.01 18.13
N ALA A 7 20.60 -6.07 18.19
CA ALA A 7 19.77 -6.50 17.06
C ALA A 7 19.69 -5.44 15.95
N PHE A 8 19.93 -4.15 16.20
CA PHE A 8 20.00 -3.18 15.11
C PHE A 8 21.23 -3.39 14.21
N ALA A 9 22.36 -3.79 14.79
CA ALA A 9 23.54 -4.16 14.01
C ALA A 9 23.34 -5.45 13.20
N THR A 10 22.55 -6.40 13.72
CA THR A 10 22.21 -7.66 13.04
C THR A 10 20.74 -8.02 13.31
N PRO A 11 19.81 -7.48 12.51
CA PRO A 11 18.38 -7.66 12.76
C PRO A 11 17.93 -9.10 12.55
N PRO A 12 16.82 -9.50 13.19
CA PRO A 12 16.26 -10.83 12.98
C PRO A 12 15.75 -11.00 11.54
N ASP A 13 15.79 -12.23 11.03
CA ASP A 13 15.43 -12.54 9.63
C ASP A 13 13.95 -12.26 9.32
N ASP A 14 13.08 -12.30 10.33
CA ASP A 14 11.64 -12.02 10.19
C ASP A 14 11.32 -10.53 10.00
N ALA A 15 12.31 -9.65 10.17
CA ALA A 15 12.22 -8.22 9.82
C ALA A 15 12.54 -7.94 8.35
N ARG A 16 13.00 -8.94 7.58
CA ARG A 16 13.31 -8.74 6.17
C ARG A 16 12.04 -8.44 5.35
N PRO A 17 12.16 -7.67 4.26
CA PRO A 17 11.08 -7.50 3.30
C PRO A 17 10.72 -8.83 2.62
N MET A 18 9.50 -8.90 2.08
CA MET A 18 9.04 -9.96 1.19
C MET A 18 8.82 -9.43 -0.22
N VAL A 19 8.58 -10.34 -1.15
CA VAL A 19 8.06 -10.05 -2.49
C VAL A 19 6.84 -10.91 -2.79
N ARG A 20 5.89 -10.38 -3.56
CA ARG A 20 4.85 -11.17 -4.19
C ARG A 20 5.42 -11.84 -5.43
N TRP A 21 5.34 -13.17 -5.48
CA TRP A 21 5.88 -14.01 -6.55
C TRP A 21 4.77 -14.38 -7.52
N TRP A 22 4.80 -13.75 -8.70
CA TRP A 22 3.78 -13.92 -9.73
C TRP A 22 4.03 -15.19 -10.54
N TRP A 23 3.15 -16.17 -10.40
CA TRP A 23 3.16 -17.40 -11.20
C TRP A 23 2.16 -17.27 -12.35
N PHE A 24 2.66 -17.12 -13.56
CA PHE A 24 1.83 -16.92 -14.76
C PHE A 24 1.34 -18.25 -15.32
N GLY A 25 0.03 -18.42 -15.48
CA GLY A 25 -0.59 -19.64 -16.03
C GLY A 25 -0.26 -20.91 -15.25
N PRO A 26 0.15 -20.78 -13.97
CA PRO A 26 0.95 -21.76 -13.24
C PRO A 26 2.04 -22.52 -14.01
N SER A 27 2.58 -21.93 -15.07
CA SER A 27 3.64 -22.50 -15.91
C SER A 27 5.00 -22.30 -15.25
N VAL A 28 5.26 -23.05 -14.18
CA VAL A 28 6.51 -23.03 -13.43
C VAL A 28 7.21 -24.37 -13.45
N GLU A 29 8.54 -24.36 -13.28
CA GLU A 29 9.35 -25.58 -13.18
C GLU A 29 10.19 -25.61 -11.90
N LYS A 30 10.31 -26.79 -11.28
CA LYS A 30 10.95 -26.98 -9.96
C LYS A 30 12.38 -26.44 -9.88
N LYS A 31 13.18 -26.58 -10.94
CA LYS A 31 14.57 -26.08 -10.95
C LYS A 31 14.63 -24.56 -10.91
N GLN A 32 13.85 -23.89 -11.77
CA GLN A 32 13.73 -22.43 -11.73
C GLN A 32 13.12 -21.93 -10.41
N LEU A 33 12.11 -22.62 -9.87
CA LEU A 33 11.55 -22.28 -8.55
C LEU A 33 12.63 -22.29 -7.46
N GLU A 34 13.45 -23.35 -7.38
CA GLU A 34 14.54 -23.43 -6.41
C GLU A 34 15.59 -22.34 -6.64
N ARG A 35 15.94 -22.06 -7.90
CA ARG A 35 16.87 -20.98 -8.25
C ARG A 35 16.35 -19.62 -7.77
N GLU A 36 15.12 -19.25 -8.12
CA GLU A 36 14.56 -17.95 -7.74
C GLU A 36 14.40 -17.81 -6.21
N ILE A 37 14.10 -18.90 -5.50
CA ILE A 37 14.11 -18.95 -4.02
C ILE A 37 15.49 -18.61 -3.47
N LEU A 38 16.55 -19.18 -4.04
CA LEU A 38 17.93 -18.90 -3.63
C LEU A 38 18.35 -17.47 -4.00
N ASP A 39 17.91 -16.97 -5.15
CA ASP A 39 18.16 -15.60 -5.58
C ASP A 39 17.47 -14.59 -4.66
N MET A 40 16.20 -14.80 -4.30
CA MET A 40 15.49 -13.98 -3.32
C MET A 40 16.25 -13.93 -1.98
N LYS A 41 16.74 -15.08 -1.50
CA LYS A 41 17.54 -15.16 -0.28
C LYS A 41 18.86 -14.42 -0.40
N ALA A 42 19.56 -14.55 -1.52
CA ALA A 42 20.80 -13.85 -1.80
C ALA A 42 20.61 -12.33 -1.85
N GLY A 43 19.46 -11.86 -2.36
CA GLY A 43 19.04 -10.47 -2.34
C GLY A 43 18.66 -9.93 -0.97
N GLY A 44 18.56 -10.76 0.07
CA GLY A 44 18.19 -10.34 1.42
C GLY A 44 16.68 -10.31 1.69
N PHE A 45 15.85 -10.92 0.84
CA PHE A 45 14.43 -11.12 1.17
C PHE A 45 14.25 -12.17 2.27
N GLY A 46 13.21 -12.00 3.09
CA GLY A 46 12.83 -12.92 4.17
C GLY A 46 11.83 -13.99 3.74
N GLY A 47 11.26 -13.86 2.56
CA GLY A 47 10.25 -14.77 2.03
C GLY A 47 9.48 -14.18 0.86
N PHE A 48 8.42 -14.87 0.49
CA PHE A 48 7.57 -14.49 -0.65
C PHE A 48 6.11 -14.90 -0.44
N GLU A 49 5.21 -14.22 -1.14
CA GLU A 49 3.82 -14.61 -1.30
C GLU A 49 3.62 -15.26 -2.66
N ILE A 50 3.09 -16.49 -2.72
CA ILE A 50 2.75 -17.13 -4.01
C ILE A 50 1.41 -16.59 -4.50
N GLN A 51 1.39 -15.93 -5.66
CA GLN A 51 0.17 -15.48 -6.31
C GLN A 51 0.12 -15.95 -7.77
N ALA A 52 -0.78 -16.90 -8.04
CA ALA A 52 -1.02 -17.40 -9.38
C ALA A 52 -1.92 -16.43 -10.17
N VAL A 53 -1.54 -16.14 -11.41
CA VAL A 53 -2.23 -15.20 -12.30
C VAL A 53 -2.25 -15.74 -13.73
N TYR A 54 -2.81 -14.96 -14.65
CA TYR A 54 -2.97 -15.26 -16.07
C TYR A 54 -1.71 -15.83 -16.76
N PRO A 55 -1.87 -16.68 -17.80
CA PRO A 55 -0.76 -17.13 -18.67
C PRO A 55 -0.03 -15.98 -19.35
N MET A 56 1.29 -16.11 -19.56
CA MET A 56 2.11 -15.16 -20.35
C MET A 56 2.48 -15.70 -21.74
N GLU A 57 2.44 -17.02 -21.93
CA GLU A 57 2.71 -17.69 -23.19
C GLU A 57 1.74 -18.86 -23.40
N LEU A 58 1.61 -19.32 -24.64
CA LEU A 58 0.88 -20.53 -24.98
C LEU A 58 1.70 -21.77 -24.60
N ASP A 59 1.01 -22.92 -24.47
CA ASP A 59 1.69 -24.20 -24.32
C ASP A 59 2.59 -24.47 -25.53
N ASP A 60 3.83 -24.87 -25.27
CA ASP A 60 4.82 -25.21 -26.29
C ASP A 60 5.64 -26.41 -25.79
N ALA A 61 5.28 -27.60 -26.27
CA ALA A 61 5.94 -28.84 -25.90
C ALA A 61 7.41 -28.89 -26.31
N ALA A 62 7.81 -28.17 -27.37
CA ALA A 62 9.20 -28.12 -27.82
C ALA A 62 10.07 -27.28 -26.87
N LYS A 63 9.49 -26.25 -26.24
CA LYS A 63 10.13 -25.44 -25.20
C LYS A 63 9.94 -25.98 -23.78
N GLY A 64 9.04 -26.95 -23.60
CA GLY A 64 8.66 -27.46 -22.29
C GLY A 64 7.75 -26.52 -21.49
N THR A 65 7.10 -25.56 -22.16
CA THR A 65 6.18 -24.59 -21.55
C THR A 65 4.78 -25.20 -21.47
N TYR A 66 4.22 -25.29 -20.26
CA TYR A 66 2.88 -25.84 -20.02
C TYR A 66 2.14 -25.02 -18.96
N ASN A 67 0.98 -24.49 -19.34
CA ASN A 67 0.07 -23.83 -18.41
C ASN A 67 -0.78 -24.89 -17.68
N TYR A 68 -0.70 -24.91 -16.35
CA TYR A 68 -1.46 -25.85 -15.53
C TYR A 68 -2.71 -25.17 -14.96
N PRO A 69 -3.89 -25.82 -14.98
CA PRO A 69 -5.05 -25.30 -14.29
C PRO A 69 -4.77 -25.07 -12.80
N TYR A 70 -5.28 -23.98 -12.25
CA TYR A 70 -5.24 -23.68 -10.84
C TYR A 70 -5.87 -24.81 -10.02
N LEU A 71 -5.27 -25.16 -8.88
CA LEU A 71 -5.59 -26.35 -8.05
C LEU A 71 -5.42 -27.72 -8.73
N SER A 72 -4.85 -27.79 -9.93
CA SER A 72 -4.43 -29.08 -10.50
C SER A 72 -3.37 -29.75 -9.62
N LYS A 73 -3.22 -31.08 -9.79
CA LYS A 73 -2.19 -31.85 -9.08
C LYS A 73 -0.80 -31.23 -9.27
N GLN A 74 -0.45 -30.84 -10.49
CA GLN A 74 0.84 -30.24 -10.84
C GLN A 74 1.05 -28.89 -10.14
N PHE A 75 0.04 -28.02 -10.15
CA PHE A 75 0.10 -26.75 -9.41
C PHE A 75 0.33 -26.98 -7.91
N LEU A 76 -0.44 -27.88 -7.29
CA LEU A 76 -0.30 -28.19 -5.86
C LEU A 76 1.06 -28.84 -5.53
N GLU A 77 1.62 -29.67 -6.43
CA GLU A 77 2.98 -30.19 -6.29
C GLU A 77 4.05 -29.10 -6.37
N HIS A 78 3.85 -28.06 -7.19
CA HIS A 78 4.75 -26.90 -7.23
C HIS A 78 4.67 -26.05 -5.97
N VAL A 79 3.47 -25.83 -5.43
CA VAL A 79 3.27 -25.16 -4.13
C VAL A 79 3.99 -25.94 -3.01
N SER A 80 3.80 -27.25 -2.96
CA SER A 80 4.47 -28.13 -1.98
C SER A 80 5.99 -28.04 -2.09
N PHE A 81 6.52 -28.13 -3.31
CA PHE A 81 7.96 -28.01 -3.57
C PHE A 81 8.51 -26.65 -3.15
N ALA A 82 7.82 -25.55 -3.48
CA ALA A 82 8.24 -24.20 -3.10
C ALA A 82 8.27 -24.01 -1.58
N ASN A 83 7.27 -24.54 -0.86
CA ASN A 83 7.24 -24.51 0.61
C ASN A 83 8.42 -25.29 1.23
N ASP A 84 8.70 -26.49 0.73
CA ASP A 84 9.81 -27.31 1.23
C ASP A 84 11.17 -26.62 1.01
N LYS A 85 11.38 -26.04 -0.19
CA LYS A 85 12.60 -25.31 -0.53
C LYS A 85 12.76 -24.00 0.24
N ALA A 86 11.68 -23.26 0.43
CA ALA A 86 11.69 -22.06 1.26
C ALA A 86 12.08 -22.39 2.70
N ARG A 87 11.50 -23.43 3.29
CA ARG A 87 11.81 -23.87 4.66
C ARG A 87 13.25 -24.35 4.81
N ALA A 88 13.74 -25.17 3.88
CA ALA A 88 15.14 -25.57 3.84
C ALA A 88 16.09 -24.36 3.79
N ASN A 89 15.62 -23.24 3.23
CA ASN A 89 16.36 -22.00 3.12
C ASN A 89 16.04 -20.94 4.17
N LYS A 90 15.17 -21.22 5.15
CA LYS A 90 14.71 -20.29 6.21
C LYS A 90 13.97 -19.06 5.67
N LEU A 91 13.23 -19.23 4.58
CA LEU A 91 12.33 -18.23 4.04
C LEU A 91 10.89 -18.54 4.48
N ARG A 92 10.12 -17.48 4.75
CA ARG A 92 8.68 -17.61 4.98
C ARG A 92 7.90 -17.64 3.66
N VAL A 93 6.78 -18.34 3.67
CA VAL A 93 5.88 -18.44 2.51
C VAL A 93 4.51 -17.99 2.93
N ASP A 94 3.96 -17.04 2.18
CA ASP A 94 2.53 -16.70 2.22
C ASP A 94 1.87 -17.18 0.92
N ILE A 95 0.55 -17.33 0.93
CA ILE A 95 -0.21 -17.70 -0.26
C ILE A 95 -1.55 -16.99 -0.30
N THR A 96 -1.90 -16.46 -1.47
CA THR A 96 -3.24 -15.91 -1.72
C THR A 96 -4.25 -17.05 -1.77
N LEU A 97 -5.39 -16.97 -1.06
CA LEU A 97 -6.43 -18.02 -1.10
C LEU A 97 -7.28 -17.98 -2.37
N GLY A 98 -6.67 -17.61 -3.49
CA GLY A 98 -7.31 -17.51 -4.78
C GLY A 98 -6.25 -17.26 -5.85
N SER A 99 -6.72 -17.04 -7.06
CA SER A 99 -5.88 -16.57 -8.16
C SER A 99 -6.38 -15.20 -8.59
N GLY A 100 -5.46 -14.24 -8.76
CA GLY A 100 -5.87 -12.86 -8.95
C GLY A 100 -6.71 -12.36 -7.77
N TRP A 101 -7.66 -11.45 -8.04
CA TRP A 101 -8.52 -10.87 -7.01
C TRP A 101 -9.81 -10.26 -7.60
N PRO A 102 -10.83 -9.98 -6.77
CA PRO A 102 -11.06 -10.53 -5.44
C PRO A 102 -11.23 -12.05 -5.47
N TYR A 103 -11.42 -12.68 -4.31
CA TYR A 103 -11.69 -14.11 -4.25
C TYR A 103 -12.90 -14.51 -5.11
N GLY A 104 -12.75 -15.64 -5.80
CA GLY A 104 -13.75 -16.18 -6.68
C GLY A 104 -13.19 -17.33 -7.50
N GLY A 105 -13.88 -17.69 -8.58
CA GLY A 105 -13.44 -18.73 -9.50
C GLY A 105 -14.59 -19.58 -10.02
N PRO A 106 -14.29 -20.70 -10.70
CA PRO A 106 -15.30 -21.49 -11.41
C PRO A 106 -16.27 -22.22 -10.48
N HIS A 107 -15.91 -22.40 -9.21
CA HIS A 107 -16.77 -22.98 -8.18
C HIS A 107 -17.85 -22.02 -7.69
N VAL A 108 -17.72 -20.72 -7.94
CA VAL A 108 -18.71 -19.73 -7.53
C VAL A 108 -19.92 -19.84 -8.45
N THR A 109 -21.00 -20.39 -7.90
CA THR A 109 -22.27 -20.49 -8.62
C THR A 109 -22.90 -19.11 -8.79
N VAL A 110 -23.91 -18.98 -9.67
CA VAL A 110 -24.68 -17.73 -9.76
C VAL A 110 -25.31 -17.35 -8.42
N ALA A 111 -25.68 -18.32 -7.58
CA ALA A 111 -26.22 -18.07 -6.24
C ALA A 111 -25.16 -17.52 -5.27
N ASP A 112 -23.90 -17.95 -5.38
CA ASP A 112 -22.79 -17.52 -4.53
C ASP A 112 -22.05 -16.28 -5.05
N ALA A 113 -22.39 -15.79 -6.24
CA ALA A 113 -21.75 -14.64 -6.86
C ALA A 113 -22.12 -13.31 -6.16
N ALA A 114 -21.20 -12.34 -6.18
CA ALA A 114 -21.42 -11.03 -5.58
C ALA A 114 -22.76 -10.40 -6.00
N GLY A 115 -23.52 -9.94 -5.00
CA GLY A 115 -24.89 -9.48 -5.17
C GLY A 115 -25.00 -7.97 -5.35
N ARG A 116 -26.00 -7.53 -6.12
CA ARG A 116 -26.35 -6.11 -6.27
C ARG A 116 -27.85 -5.88 -6.28
N LEU A 117 -28.28 -4.66 -5.99
CA LEU A 117 -29.62 -4.18 -6.21
C LEU A 117 -29.74 -3.57 -7.62
N ARG A 118 -30.45 -4.25 -8.52
CA ARG A 118 -30.74 -3.77 -9.87
C ARG A 118 -32.06 -3.02 -9.91
N VAL A 119 -32.09 -1.88 -10.60
CA VAL A 119 -33.29 -1.07 -10.80
C VAL A 119 -33.75 -1.15 -12.26
N ALA A 120 -35.04 -1.41 -12.47
CA ALA A 120 -35.66 -1.39 -13.79
C ALA A 120 -36.79 -0.34 -13.80
N VAL A 121 -36.73 0.57 -14.77
CA VAL A 121 -37.70 1.66 -14.94
C VAL A 121 -38.55 1.36 -16.18
N ILE A 122 -39.86 1.35 -16.01
CA ILE A 122 -40.83 0.91 -17.02
C ILE A 122 -41.85 2.02 -17.24
N GLU A 123 -41.99 2.47 -18.48
CA GLU A 123 -43.03 3.41 -18.87
C GLU A 123 -44.41 2.76 -18.81
N LEU A 124 -45.37 3.48 -18.22
CA LEU A 124 -46.75 3.06 -18.10
C LEU A 124 -47.66 4.19 -18.63
N PRO A 125 -47.95 4.20 -19.94
CA PRO A 125 -48.84 5.17 -20.56
C PRO A 125 -50.22 5.24 -19.89
N ALA A 126 -50.85 6.42 -19.97
CA ALA A 126 -52.22 6.64 -19.51
C ALA A 126 -53.20 5.57 -20.02
N GLY A 127 -54.14 5.16 -19.16
CA GLY A 127 -55.15 4.15 -19.45
C GLY A 127 -54.66 2.69 -19.39
N ASN A 128 -53.35 2.42 -19.33
CA ASN A 128 -52.86 1.05 -19.25
C ASN A 128 -53.13 0.39 -17.89
N GLU A 129 -53.67 -0.83 -17.94
CA GLU A 129 -54.00 -1.68 -16.77
C GLU A 129 -52.95 -2.77 -16.48
N SER A 130 -51.89 -2.83 -17.28
CA SER A 130 -50.79 -3.79 -17.08
C SER A 130 -49.50 -3.27 -17.66
N PHE A 131 -48.38 -3.79 -17.16
CA PHE A 131 -47.04 -3.53 -17.68
C PHE A 131 -46.28 -4.85 -17.89
N ALA A 132 -45.24 -4.81 -18.74
CA ALA A 132 -44.33 -5.94 -18.89
C ALA A 132 -43.41 -6.00 -17.67
N LEU A 133 -43.31 -7.16 -17.03
CA LEU A 133 -42.34 -7.34 -15.96
C LEU A 133 -40.92 -7.26 -16.53
N PRO A 134 -39.96 -6.71 -15.77
CA PRO A 134 -38.58 -6.74 -16.18
C PRO A 134 -38.10 -8.19 -16.30
N ALA A 135 -37.18 -8.46 -17.24
CA ALA A 135 -36.56 -9.77 -17.32
C ALA A 135 -35.88 -10.10 -15.98
N ILE A 136 -36.22 -11.26 -15.40
CA ILE A 136 -35.61 -11.81 -14.19
C ILE A 136 -34.73 -12.98 -14.64
N MET A 137 -33.42 -12.84 -14.48
CA MET A 137 -32.46 -13.87 -14.86
C MET A 137 -32.28 -14.92 -13.74
N ASN A 138 -31.59 -16.01 -14.05
CA ASN A 138 -31.22 -17.00 -13.03
C ASN A 138 -30.46 -16.32 -11.88
N GLY A 139 -30.86 -16.61 -10.64
CA GLY A 139 -30.30 -15.98 -9.44
C GLY A 139 -30.81 -14.56 -9.15
N GLU A 140 -31.74 -14.03 -9.95
CA GLU A 140 -32.40 -12.76 -9.65
C GLU A 140 -33.77 -12.95 -8.99
N LYS A 141 -34.19 -11.98 -8.17
CA LYS A 141 -35.51 -11.95 -7.52
C LYS A 141 -36.09 -10.55 -7.51
N LEU A 142 -37.30 -10.38 -8.03
CA LEU A 142 -38.06 -9.14 -7.88
C LEU A 142 -38.39 -8.93 -6.39
N LEU A 143 -37.94 -7.83 -5.81
CA LEU A 143 -38.11 -7.51 -4.38
C LEU A 143 -39.33 -6.62 -4.15
N ALA A 144 -39.46 -5.58 -4.97
CA ALA A 144 -40.49 -4.55 -4.83
C ALA A 144 -40.76 -3.85 -6.15
N SER A 145 -41.99 -3.35 -6.31
CA SER A 145 -42.40 -2.50 -7.41
C SER A 145 -43.03 -1.22 -6.86
N PHE A 146 -42.70 -0.10 -7.47
CA PHE A 146 -43.20 1.21 -7.11
C PHE A 146 -43.83 1.87 -8.33
N VAL A 147 -44.82 2.74 -8.11
CA VAL A 147 -45.46 3.51 -9.18
C VAL A 147 -45.52 4.99 -8.81
N ALA A 148 -45.30 5.87 -9.78
CA ALA A 148 -45.48 7.32 -9.65
C ALA A 148 -45.98 7.90 -10.98
N ASP A 149 -46.66 9.05 -10.91
CA ASP A 149 -47.04 9.83 -12.09
C ASP A 149 -45.82 10.46 -12.78
N GLY A 150 -45.90 10.58 -14.10
CA GLY A 150 -44.89 11.18 -14.96
C GLY A 150 -44.26 10.21 -15.95
N THR A 151 -43.21 10.69 -16.61
CA THR A 151 -42.35 9.91 -17.53
C THR A 151 -41.00 9.62 -16.86
N PRO A 152 -40.18 8.68 -17.36
CA PRO A 152 -38.86 8.40 -16.78
C PRO A 152 -37.96 9.62 -16.65
N LYS A 153 -38.08 10.58 -17.57
CA LYS A 153 -37.33 11.85 -17.54
C LYS A 153 -37.83 12.84 -16.47
N GLN A 154 -39.07 12.69 -16.01
CA GLN A 154 -39.74 13.57 -15.06
C GLN A 154 -39.96 12.90 -13.70
N LEU A 155 -39.40 11.69 -13.50
CA LEU A 155 -39.65 10.89 -12.32
C LEU A 155 -39.14 11.59 -11.07
N ASP A 156 -40.09 11.97 -10.21
CA ASP A 156 -39.80 12.38 -8.84
C ASP A 156 -39.81 11.15 -7.94
N SER A 157 -38.61 10.65 -7.61
CA SER A 157 -38.45 9.45 -6.76
C SER A 157 -39.11 9.57 -5.38
N SER A 158 -39.36 10.78 -4.88
CA SER A 158 -40.03 11.00 -3.60
C SER A 158 -41.53 10.69 -3.64
N LYS A 159 -42.13 10.59 -4.84
CA LYS A 159 -43.55 10.29 -5.06
C LYS A 159 -43.82 8.82 -5.36
N LEU A 160 -42.79 7.98 -5.41
CA LEU A 160 -42.92 6.54 -5.67
C LEU A 160 -43.69 5.84 -4.55
N GLN A 161 -44.78 5.16 -4.92
CA GLN A 161 -45.62 4.40 -4.00
C GLN A 161 -45.43 2.90 -4.22
N LEU A 162 -45.11 2.19 -3.13
CA LEU A 162 -44.99 0.73 -3.14
C LEU A 162 -46.34 0.09 -3.50
N PHE A 163 -46.31 -0.90 -4.39
CA PHE A 163 -47.47 -1.75 -4.68
C PHE A 163 -47.03 -3.18 -4.98
N GLU A 164 -47.94 -4.14 -4.75
CA GLU A 164 -47.69 -5.54 -5.08
C GLU A 164 -48.26 -5.86 -6.47
N PRO A 165 -47.41 -6.15 -7.48
CA PRO A 165 -47.85 -6.47 -8.82
C PRO A 165 -48.55 -7.84 -8.85
N GLN A 166 -49.79 -7.89 -9.31
CA GLN A 166 -50.50 -9.16 -9.50
C GLN A 166 -50.16 -9.77 -10.85
N LEU A 167 -49.60 -10.98 -10.86
CA LEU A 167 -49.31 -11.72 -12.09
C LEU A 167 -50.59 -12.01 -12.85
N LEU A 168 -50.62 -11.66 -14.14
CA LEU A 168 -51.78 -11.92 -14.99
C LEU A 168 -51.74 -13.35 -15.53
N ALA A 169 -52.61 -14.22 -15.00
CA ALA A 169 -52.71 -15.62 -15.41
C ALA A 169 -52.92 -15.81 -16.93
N SER A 170 -53.51 -14.82 -17.61
CA SER A 170 -53.79 -14.82 -19.04
C SER A 170 -52.64 -14.28 -19.92
N LYS A 171 -51.58 -13.70 -19.34
CA LYS A 171 -50.47 -13.06 -20.08
C LYS A 171 -49.14 -13.27 -19.35
N SER A 172 -48.41 -14.32 -19.74
CA SER A 172 -47.06 -14.60 -19.25
C SER A 172 -46.17 -13.35 -19.36
N GLY A 173 -45.42 -13.03 -18.31
CA GLY A 173 -44.50 -11.89 -18.28
C GLY A 173 -45.13 -10.51 -18.05
N ARG A 174 -46.42 -10.43 -17.69
CA ARG A 174 -47.07 -9.14 -17.35
C ARG A 174 -47.66 -9.15 -15.95
N ALA A 175 -47.69 -7.96 -15.35
CA ALA A 175 -48.35 -7.69 -14.08
C ALA A 175 -49.45 -6.64 -14.24
N GLY A 176 -50.53 -6.81 -13.48
CA GLY A 176 -51.62 -5.87 -13.38
C GLY A 176 -51.24 -4.64 -12.57
N VAL A 177 -51.76 -3.48 -12.99
CA VAL A 177 -51.64 -2.20 -12.30
C VAL A 177 -52.94 -1.43 -12.51
N LYS A 178 -53.42 -0.70 -11.50
CA LYS A 178 -54.66 0.09 -11.62
C LYS A 178 -54.52 1.12 -12.75
N ALA A 179 -55.48 1.26 -13.66
CA ALA A 179 -55.44 2.33 -14.68
C ALA A 179 -55.41 3.73 -14.06
N ALA A 180 -54.76 4.68 -14.74
CA ALA A 180 -54.75 6.10 -14.38
C ALA A 180 -54.87 6.98 -15.63
N ALA A 181 -55.37 8.19 -15.48
CA ALA A 181 -55.57 9.14 -16.58
C ALA A 181 -54.27 9.83 -17.03
N ALA A 182 -53.23 9.80 -16.20
CA ALA A 182 -51.91 10.34 -16.50
C ALA A 182 -50.92 9.22 -16.82
N ASP A 183 -49.87 9.58 -17.56
CA ASP A 183 -48.69 8.72 -17.72
C ASP A 183 -48.03 8.48 -16.37
N ARG A 184 -47.51 7.26 -16.20
CA ARG A 184 -46.84 6.81 -14.99
C ARG A 184 -45.55 6.09 -15.31
N VAL A 185 -44.75 5.90 -14.27
CA VAL A 185 -43.55 5.06 -14.29
C VAL A 185 -43.70 3.99 -13.24
N VAL A 186 -43.37 2.74 -13.60
CA VAL A 186 -43.15 1.65 -12.66
C VAL A 186 -41.65 1.46 -12.46
N VAL A 187 -41.20 1.46 -11.21
CA VAL A 187 -39.82 1.18 -10.83
C VAL A 187 -39.76 -0.13 -10.07
N CYS A 188 -39.04 -1.12 -10.61
CA CYS A 188 -38.84 -2.43 -10.02
C CYS A 188 -37.43 -2.55 -9.43
N TYR A 189 -37.34 -2.95 -8.17
CA TYR A 189 -36.09 -3.26 -7.47
C TYR A 189 -35.89 -4.77 -7.41
N ILE A 190 -34.73 -5.24 -7.85
CA ILE A 190 -34.44 -6.64 -8.14
C ILE A 190 -33.13 -7.02 -7.44
N ALA A 191 -33.16 -8.01 -6.56
CA ALA A 191 -31.92 -8.65 -6.08
C ALA A 191 -31.28 -9.34 -7.28
N SER A 192 -30.03 -8.98 -7.57
CA SER A 192 -29.31 -9.36 -8.77
C SER A 192 -27.87 -9.73 -8.44
N ARG A 193 -27.09 -10.05 -9.46
CA ARG A 193 -25.65 -10.35 -9.38
C ARG A 193 -24.87 -9.28 -10.13
N THR A 194 -23.67 -8.95 -9.65
CA THR A 194 -22.77 -8.00 -10.33
C THR A 194 -22.30 -8.54 -11.67
N GLY A 195 -22.17 -9.87 -11.77
CA GLY A 195 -21.58 -10.56 -12.93
C GLY A 195 -20.07 -10.38 -13.02
N GLN A 196 -19.44 -9.75 -12.03
CA GLN A 196 -18.00 -9.51 -12.01
C GLN A 196 -17.23 -10.83 -12.08
N GLN A 197 -16.26 -10.89 -12.97
CA GLN A 197 -15.30 -12.00 -13.04
C GLN A 197 -14.05 -11.67 -12.23
N VAL A 198 -13.41 -12.70 -11.68
CA VAL A 198 -12.11 -12.58 -11.01
C VAL A 198 -11.10 -11.90 -11.95
N LYS A 199 -10.43 -10.85 -11.46
CA LYS A 199 -9.42 -10.10 -12.22
C LYS A 199 -8.14 -10.92 -12.27
N ARG A 200 -7.44 -10.89 -13.42
CA ARG A 200 -6.10 -11.49 -13.59
C ARG A 200 -6.01 -12.99 -13.27
N ALA A 201 -7.14 -13.71 -13.32
CA ALA A 201 -7.21 -15.13 -13.02
C ALA A 201 -6.22 -15.96 -13.85
N ALA A 202 -5.59 -16.92 -13.17
CA ALA A 202 -4.85 -18.02 -13.78
C ALA A 202 -5.78 -18.92 -14.61
N LEU A 203 -5.16 -19.72 -15.47
CA LEU A 203 -5.86 -20.80 -16.17
C LEU A 203 -6.59 -21.69 -15.15
N GLY A 204 -7.88 -21.96 -15.37
CA GLY A 204 -8.70 -22.78 -14.48
C GLY A 204 -9.23 -22.07 -13.23
N ALA A 205 -8.88 -20.80 -13.00
CA ALA A 205 -9.42 -19.99 -11.91
C ALA A 205 -10.45 -18.96 -12.38
N GLU A 206 -10.92 -19.06 -13.62
CA GLU A 206 -11.92 -18.17 -14.18
C GLU A 206 -13.30 -18.38 -13.53
N GLY A 207 -13.98 -17.29 -13.20
CA GLY A 207 -15.37 -17.34 -12.77
C GLY A 207 -15.81 -16.10 -12.02
N PHE A 208 -16.98 -16.17 -11.42
CA PHE A 208 -17.55 -15.05 -10.67
C PHE A 208 -16.73 -14.74 -9.41
N VAL A 209 -16.69 -13.45 -9.08
CA VAL A 209 -16.31 -12.99 -7.74
C VAL A 209 -17.38 -13.44 -6.75
N LEU A 210 -16.96 -13.98 -5.62
CA LEU A 210 -17.87 -14.49 -4.59
C LEU A 210 -18.56 -13.34 -3.82
N ASP A 211 -19.73 -13.63 -3.27
CA ASP A 211 -20.45 -12.72 -2.39
C ASP A 211 -19.81 -12.68 -0.99
N HIS A 212 -19.10 -11.59 -0.70
CA HIS A 212 -18.45 -11.35 0.59
C HIS A 212 -19.45 -11.07 1.72
N LEU A 213 -20.73 -10.89 1.41
CA LEU A 213 -21.83 -10.72 2.38
C LEU A 213 -22.60 -12.03 2.63
N SER A 214 -22.24 -13.14 1.95
CA SER A 214 -22.90 -14.45 2.08
C SER A 214 -22.00 -15.44 2.79
N ARG A 215 -22.46 -15.96 3.94
CA ARG A 215 -21.72 -16.99 4.68
C ARG A 215 -21.54 -18.27 3.88
N ASN A 216 -22.56 -18.66 3.10
CA ASN A 216 -22.52 -19.86 2.26
C ASN A 216 -21.44 -19.75 1.18
N ALA A 217 -21.31 -18.60 0.53
CA ALA A 217 -20.29 -18.37 -0.49
C ALA A 217 -18.87 -18.49 0.09
N ILE A 218 -18.66 -17.96 1.30
CA ILE A 218 -17.37 -18.06 2.01
C ILE A 218 -17.05 -19.49 2.40
N ASP A 219 -17.97 -20.22 3.03
CA ASP A 219 -17.74 -21.61 3.42
C ASP A 219 -17.48 -22.50 2.18
N HIS A 220 -18.19 -22.24 1.07
CA HIS A 220 -17.95 -22.93 -0.20
C HIS A 220 -16.54 -22.62 -0.74
N HIS A 221 -16.11 -21.36 -0.73
CA HIS A 221 -14.77 -20.98 -1.19
C HIS A 221 -13.66 -21.57 -0.32
N LEU A 222 -13.80 -21.52 1.01
CA LEU A 222 -12.83 -22.13 1.94
C LEU A 222 -12.70 -23.64 1.67
N LYS A 223 -13.83 -24.34 1.50
CA LYS A 223 -13.83 -25.78 1.21
C LYS A 223 -13.22 -26.13 -0.14
N THR A 224 -13.52 -25.36 -1.19
CA THR A 224 -13.17 -25.73 -2.56
C THR A 224 -11.78 -25.22 -2.97
N VAL A 225 -11.32 -24.10 -2.40
CA VAL A 225 -10.04 -23.48 -2.74
C VAL A 225 -9.04 -23.55 -1.59
N ALA A 226 -9.42 -23.06 -0.41
CA ALA A 226 -8.47 -22.93 0.69
C ALA A 226 -8.01 -24.28 1.24
N GLU A 227 -8.91 -25.26 1.40
CA GLU A 227 -8.59 -26.61 1.88
C GLU A 227 -7.59 -27.35 0.95
N PRO A 228 -7.80 -27.47 -0.38
CA PRO A 228 -6.81 -28.07 -1.27
C PRO A 228 -5.45 -27.35 -1.27
N LEU A 229 -5.45 -26.00 -1.27
CA LEU A 229 -4.22 -25.22 -1.20
C LEU A 229 -3.43 -25.53 0.06
N LEU A 230 -4.09 -25.45 1.22
CA LEU A 230 -3.45 -25.70 2.49
C LEU A 230 -2.93 -27.12 2.60
N LYS A 231 -3.67 -28.11 2.08
CA LYS A 231 -3.23 -29.51 2.04
C LYS A 231 -1.90 -29.67 1.28
N ALA A 232 -1.62 -28.84 0.27
CA ALA A 232 -0.35 -28.86 -0.45
C ALA A 232 0.87 -28.45 0.41
N PHE A 233 0.65 -27.69 1.48
CA PHE A 233 1.68 -27.36 2.47
C PHE A 233 1.95 -28.49 3.47
N GLY A 234 1.11 -29.54 3.47
CA GLY A 234 1.26 -30.70 4.34
C GLY A 234 1.17 -30.34 5.83
N LYS A 235 2.10 -30.85 6.64
CA LYS A 235 2.14 -30.60 8.10
C LYS A 235 2.66 -29.20 8.47
N ASN A 236 3.10 -28.43 7.48
CA ASN A 236 3.88 -27.22 7.67
C ASN A 236 3.18 -26.05 6.95
N PRO A 237 2.10 -25.50 7.52
CA PRO A 237 1.26 -24.48 6.86
C PRO A 237 2.06 -23.21 6.50
N PRO A 238 1.58 -22.38 5.56
CA PRO A 238 2.21 -21.11 5.25
C PRO A 238 2.24 -20.20 6.49
N TYR A 239 3.12 -19.22 6.51
CA TYR A 239 3.18 -18.23 7.58
C TYR A 239 1.88 -17.43 7.66
N ALA A 240 1.37 -17.00 6.51
CA ALA A 240 0.05 -16.40 6.38
C ALA A 240 -0.67 -16.83 5.10
N VAL A 241 -1.99 -16.74 5.13
CA VAL A 241 -2.86 -16.75 3.98
C VAL A 241 -3.35 -15.34 3.70
N PHE A 242 -3.44 -14.96 2.43
CA PHE A 242 -3.63 -13.56 2.03
C PHE A 242 -4.92 -13.32 1.24
N SER A 243 -5.68 -12.31 1.68
CA SER A 243 -6.71 -11.63 0.89
C SER A 243 -6.19 -10.29 0.40
N ASP A 244 -6.11 -10.15 -0.91
CA ASP A 244 -5.89 -8.89 -1.61
C ASP A 244 -7.01 -7.88 -1.29
N SER A 245 -6.83 -6.66 -1.80
CA SER A 245 -7.76 -5.54 -1.69
C SER A 245 -9.18 -5.95 -2.07
N LEU A 246 -10.15 -5.49 -1.29
CA LEU A 246 -11.54 -5.83 -1.53
C LEU A 246 -12.05 -4.99 -2.70
N GLU A 247 -12.21 -5.65 -3.85
CA GLU A 247 -12.61 -5.01 -5.10
C GLU A 247 -13.83 -5.72 -5.72
N ALA A 248 -14.80 -6.12 -4.89
CA ALA A 248 -16.05 -6.75 -5.34
C ALA A 248 -16.99 -5.69 -5.95
N TYR A 249 -16.55 -5.07 -7.05
CA TYR A 249 -17.18 -3.90 -7.65
C TYR A 249 -18.65 -4.08 -7.95
N GLY A 250 -19.43 -3.05 -7.59
CA GLY A 250 -20.86 -3.04 -7.80
C GLY A 250 -21.63 -3.88 -6.78
N THR A 251 -20.94 -4.50 -5.81
CA THR A 251 -21.59 -5.25 -4.73
C THR A 251 -22.28 -4.28 -3.79
N ASP A 252 -23.54 -4.57 -3.46
CA ASP A 252 -24.29 -3.77 -2.49
C ASP A 252 -25.49 -4.51 -1.86
N TRP A 253 -25.58 -5.82 -2.12
CA TRP A 253 -26.72 -6.65 -1.76
C TRP A 253 -26.33 -8.11 -1.53
N THR A 254 -27.15 -8.84 -0.77
CA THR A 254 -27.12 -10.31 -0.67
C THR A 254 -28.55 -10.84 -0.50
N ASP A 255 -28.79 -12.13 -0.68
CA ASP A 255 -30.15 -12.67 -0.85
C ASP A 255 -31.04 -12.50 0.39
N ASP A 256 -30.46 -12.57 1.59
CA ASP A 256 -31.16 -12.39 2.86
C ASP A 256 -31.08 -10.95 3.42
N PHE A 257 -30.60 -9.99 2.62
CA PHE A 257 -30.30 -8.63 3.09
C PHE A 257 -31.50 -7.92 3.73
N LEU A 258 -32.71 -8.02 3.18
CA LEU A 258 -33.90 -7.38 3.78
C LEU A 258 -34.21 -7.94 5.18
N ALA A 259 -34.08 -9.26 5.36
CA ALA A 259 -34.33 -9.90 6.65
C ALA A 259 -33.28 -9.49 7.68
N GLU A 260 -32.00 -9.50 7.28
CA GLU A 260 -30.91 -9.06 8.14
C GLU A 260 -31.01 -7.58 8.49
N PHE A 261 -31.36 -6.73 7.53
CA PHE A 261 -31.59 -5.31 7.75
C PHE A 261 -32.69 -5.10 8.80
N GLN A 262 -33.86 -5.71 8.61
CA GLN A 262 -34.98 -5.56 9.54
C GLN A 262 -34.61 -6.04 10.95
N ARG A 263 -33.91 -7.17 11.05
CA ARG A 263 -33.42 -7.72 12.33
C ARG A 263 -32.46 -6.77 13.04
N ARG A 264 -31.57 -6.11 12.31
CA ARG A 264 -30.47 -5.27 12.85
C ARG A 264 -30.87 -3.82 13.09
N ARG A 265 -31.76 -3.26 12.26
CA ARG A 265 -32.14 -1.84 12.26
C ARG A 265 -33.54 -1.61 12.82
N GLY A 266 -34.37 -2.65 12.92
CA GLY A 266 -35.68 -2.61 13.56
C GLY A 266 -36.82 -2.04 12.71
N TYR A 267 -36.61 -1.88 11.39
CA TYR A 267 -37.65 -1.44 10.44
C TYR A 267 -37.46 -2.09 9.07
N ASP A 268 -38.54 -2.15 8.28
CA ASP A 268 -38.53 -2.73 6.94
C ASP A 268 -37.87 -1.77 5.93
N LEU A 269 -36.84 -2.23 5.22
CA LEU A 269 -36.17 -1.45 4.19
C LEU A 269 -36.96 -1.38 2.89
N LYS A 270 -37.82 -2.38 2.61
CA LYS A 270 -38.50 -2.54 1.32
C LYS A 270 -39.24 -1.27 0.88
N PRO A 271 -40.00 -0.54 1.72
CA PRO A 271 -40.67 0.70 1.32
C PRO A 271 -39.72 1.87 1.03
N HIS A 272 -38.45 1.75 1.39
CA HIS A 272 -37.45 2.82 1.33
C HIS A 272 -36.40 2.64 0.23
N LEU A 273 -36.49 1.58 -0.58
CA LEU A 273 -35.54 1.34 -1.68
C LEU A 273 -35.37 2.54 -2.63
N PRO A 274 -36.43 3.30 -3.00
CA PRO A 274 -36.26 4.53 -3.79
C PRO A 274 -35.41 5.60 -3.12
N LYS A 275 -35.49 5.74 -1.79
CA LYS A 275 -34.68 6.73 -1.05
C LYS A 275 -33.20 6.35 -1.05
N ILE A 276 -32.86 5.06 -0.97
CA ILE A 276 -31.47 4.60 -1.04
C ILE A 276 -30.92 4.83 -2.44
N GLU A 277 -31.66 4.45 -3.47
CA GLU A 277 -31.25 4.63 -4.85
C GLU A 277 -31.06 6.11 -5.20
N SER A 278 -32.09 6.93 -5.05
CA SER A 278 -32.04 8.33 -5.48
C SER A 278 -31.25 9.24 -4.55
N GLY A 279 -31.24 8.94 -3.25
CA GLY A 279 -30.67 9.82 -2.22
C GLY A 279 -31.51 11.06 -1.94
N ILE A 280 -32.74 11.10 -2.46
CA ILE A 280 -33.63 12.26 -2.37
C ILE A 280 -34.63 12.06 -1.22
N GLY A 281 -34.86 13.15 -0.48
CA GLY A 281 -35.81 13.22 0.63
C GLY A 281 -35.11 13.38 1.98
N ALA A 282 -35.84 13.94 2.95
CA ALA A 282 -35.29 14.30 4.26
C ALA A 282 -34.62 13.13 5.00
N ASP A 283 -35.12 11.90 4.79
CA ASP A 283 -34.64 10.71 5.48
C ASP A 283 -33.57 9.92 4.69
N ALA A 284 -33.34 10.24 3.42
CA ALA A 284 -32.59 9.38 2.50
C ALA A 284 -31.16 9.11 3.00
N ALA A 285 -30.49 10.15 3.49
CA ALA A 285 -29.15 10.06 4.03
C ALA A 285 -29.07 9.13 5.27
N ALA A 286 -30.04 9.20 6.18
CA ALA A 286 -30.08 8.36 7.37
C ALA A 286 -30.37 6.88 7.03
N ILE A 287 -31.22 6.64 6.03
CA ILE A 287 -31.54 5.28 5.54
C ILE A 287 -30.35 4.69 4.77
N ARG A 288 -29.67 5.48 3.92
CA ARG A 288 -28.43 5.06 3.24
C ARG A 288 -27.36 4.66 4.26
N ARG A 289 -27.24 5.44 5.34
CA ARG A 289 -26.35 5.10 6.43
C ARG A 289 -26.63 3.71 6.98
N ASP A 290 -27.88 3.44 7.36
CA ASP A 290 -28.25 2.15 7.96
C ASP A 290 -28.09 0.98 6.98
N TRP A 291 -28.30 1.22 5.69
CA TRP A 291 -28.08 0.25 4.62
C TRP A 291 -26.60 -0.11 4.46
N ALA A 292 -25.71 0.88 4.34
CA ALA A 292 -24.28 0.62 4.20
C ALA A 292 -23.66 0.05 5.49
N PHE A 293 -24.12 0.50 6.66
CA PHE A 293 -23.68 -0.07 7.95
C PHE A 293 -24.08 -1.54 8.09
N THR A 294 -25.26 -1.94 7.57
CA THR A 294 -25.65 -3.37 7.54
C THR A 294 -24.70 -4.20 6.67
N GLN A 295 -24.26 -3.69 5.51
CA GLN A 295 -23.26 -4.39 4.69
C GLN A 295 -21.93 -4.57 5.43
N THR A 296 -21.51 -3.57 6.21
CA THR A 296 -20.28 -3.64 7.01
C THR A 296 -20.36 -4.75 8.05
N GLU A 297 -21.47 -4.81 8.81
CA GLU A 297 -21.70 -5.86 9.79
C GLU A 297 -21.68 -7.25 9.14
N LEU A 298 -22.30 -7.39 7.96
CA LEU A 298 -22.34 -8.65 7.22
C LEU A 298 -20.95 -9.06 6.70
N ALA A 299 -20.17 -8.14 6.11
CA ALA A 299 -18.81 -8.43 5.66
C ALA A 299 -17.90 -8.84 6.85
N ASN A 300 -18.02 -8.16 7.98
CA ASN A 300 -17.29 -8.50 9.19
C ASN A 300 -17.64 -9.91 9.70
N GLU A 301 -18.94 -10.20 9.86
CA GLU A 301 -19.44 -11.44 10.44
C GLU A 301 -19.29 -12.66 9.51
N ARG A 302 -19.47 -12.47 8.21
CA ARG A 302 -19.60 -13.57 7.24
C ARG A 302 -18.35 -13.80 6.41
N TYR A 303 -17.47 -12.80 6.28
CA TYR A 303 -16.21 -12.91 5.55
C TYR A 303 -14.98 -12.84 6.45
N LEU A 304 -14.73 -11.69 7.11
CA LEU A 304 -13.48 -11.49 7.84
C LEU A 304 -13.34 -12.44 9.03
N VAL A 305 -14.39 -12.58 9.85
CA VAL A 305 -14.39 -13.50 10.99
C VAL A 305 -14.19 -14.97 10.56
N PRO A 306 -14.96 -15.53 9.61
CA PRO A 306 -14.82 -16.93 9.23
C PRO A 306 -13.48 -17.25 8.56
N VAL A 307 -12.95 -16.37 7.71
CA VAL A 307 -11.63 -16.58 7.08
C VAL A 307 -10.53 -16.56 8.15
N ASN A 308 -10.59 -15.64 9.11
CA ASN A 308 -9.63 -15.62 10.22
C ASN A 308 -9.74 -16.85 11.13
N GLN A 309 -10.96 -17.28 11.46
CA GLN A 309 -11.18 -18.49 12.23
C GLN A 309 -10.67 -19.74 11.50
N TRP A 310 -10.89 -19.82 10.19
CA TRP A 310 -10.35 -20.89 9.36
C TRP A 310 -8.82 -20.88 9.36
N ALA A 311 -8.18 -19.71 9.18
CA ALA A 311 -6.71 -19.60 9.23
C ALA A 311 -6.15 -20.08 10.57
N LYS A 312 -6.76 -19.67 11.69
CA LYS A 312 -6.35 -20.08 13.04
C LYS A 312 -6.53 -21.58 13.28
N ALA A 313 -7.64 -22.15 12.83
CA ALA A 313 -7.91 -23.59 12.94
C ALA A 313 -6.84 -24.42 12.20
N HIS A 314 -6.19 -23.83 11.21
CA HIS A 314 -5.16 -24.44 10.38
C HIS A 314 -3.72 -24.07 10.76
N GLY A 315 -3.52 -23.38 11.88
CA GLY A 315 -2.19 -23.02 12.36
C GLY A 315 -1.45 -21.99 11.48
N THR A 316 -2.20 -21.19 10.72
CA THR A 316 -1.69 -20.07 9.92
C THR A 316 -2.34 -18.75 10.38
N ARG A 317 -2.05 -17.64 9.69
CA ARG A 317 -2.51 -16.29 10.01
C ARG A 317 -3.27 -15.70 8.84
N PHE A 318 -4.29 -14.90 9.11
CA PHE A 318 -4.98 -14.17 8.06
C PHE A 318 -4.35 -12.78 7.87
N ARG A 319 -3.72 -12.58 6.70
CA ARG A 319 -3.28 -11.26 6.21
C ARG A 319 -4.32 -10.70 5.24
N SER A 320 -4.68 -9.43 5.38
CA SER A 320 -5.67 -8.82 4.51
C SER A 320 -5.45 -7.33 4.28
N GLN A 321 -5.67 -6.92 3.04
CA GLN A 321 -5.94 -5.53 2.66
C GLN A 321 -7.43 -5.21 2.92
N THR A 322 -7.77 -4.90 4.17
CA THR A 322 -9.15 -4.65 4.61
C THR A 322 -9.57 -3.20 4.35
N TYR A 323 -9.74 -2.88 3.07
CA TYR A 323 -10.30 -1.63 2.53
C TYR A 323 -10.95 -1.91 1.17
N GLY A 324 -11.78 -0.99 0.66
CA GLY A 324 -12.47 -1.15 -0.62
C GLY A 324 -13.93 -1.57 -0.51
N GLU A 325 -14.37 -2.49 -1.38
CA GLU A 325 -15.76 -2.97 -1.50
C GLU A 325 -15.85 -4.49 -1.22
N PRO A 326 -16.71 -4.96 -0.30
CA PRO A 326 -17.82 -4.26 0.36
C PRO A 326 -17.37 -3.27 1.45
N ALA A 327 -18.34 -2.54 2.04
CA ALA A 327 -18.17 -1.35 2.89
C ALA A 327 -17.42 -1.54 4.25
N VAL A 328 -16.27 -2.19 4.28
CA VAL A 328 -15.45 -2.38 5.50
C VAL A 328 -14.93 -1.04 6.05
N THR A 329 -14.70 -0.98 7.36
CA THR A 329 -14.21 0.21 8.07
C THR A 329 -12.77 0.01 8.56
N MET A 330 -12.17 1.05 9.15
CA MET A 330 -10.84 0.93 9.74
C MET A 330 -10.87 -0.13 10.84
N SER A 331 -11.91 -0.10 11.68
CA SER A 331 -12.12 -1.09 12.74
C SER A 331 -12.35 -2.52 12.26
N SER A 332 -12.78 -2.75 11.01
CA SER A 332 -12.81 -4.11 10.44
C SER A 332 -11.44 -4.81 10.48
N ASN A 333 -10.33 -4.07 10.47
CA ASN A 333 -8.98 -4.64 10.57
C ASN A 333 -8.71 -5.34 11.91
N LYS A 334 -9.50 -5.12 12.96
CA LYS A 334 -9.35 -5.89 14.21
C LYS A 334 -9.61 -7.38 14.03
N LEU A 335 -10.33 -7.74 12.96
CA LEU A 335 -10.77 -9.09 12.64
C LEU A 335 -9.72 -9.91 11.88
N VAL A 336 -8.59 -9.31 11.50
CA VAL A 336 -7.48 -9.99 10.81
C VAL A 336 -6.24 -10.05 11.71
N ASP A 337 -5.33 -10.99 11.46
CA ASP A 337 -4.14 -11.16 12.29
C ASP A 337 -2.99 -10.25 11.85
N LEU A 338 -2.87 -10.02 10.55
CA LEU A 338 -1.85 -9.18 9.91
C LEU A 338 -2.55 -8.15 9.02
N PRO A 339 -2.82 -6.93 9.51
CA PRO A 339 -3.38 -5.87 8.67
C PRO A 339 -2.35 -5.45 7.62
N GLU A 340 -2.81 -5.28 6.38
CA GLU A 340 -1.99 -4.83 5.26
C GLU A 340 -2.61 -3.60 4.58
N GLY A 341 -1.76 -2.61 4.27
CA GLY A 341 -2.15 -1.43 3.50
C GLY A 341 -1.51 -1.38 2.10
N GLU A 342 -1.76 -0.27 1.39
CA GLU A 342 -1.13 0.05 0.10
C GLU A 342 -1.15 1.58 -0.10
N GLY A 343 -0.14 2.09 -0.81
CA GLY A 343 -0.08 3.50 -1.23
C GLY A 343 0.87 4.38 -0.42
N TYR A 344 1.66 5.18 -1.14
CA TYR A 344 2.76 5.99 -0.61
C TYR A 344 2.35 7.40 -0.15
N GLN A 345 1.06 7.72 -0.16
CA GLN A 345 0.57 9.09 -0.02
C GLN A 345 0.55 9.59 1.44
N PHE A 346 1.74 9.69 2.06
CA PHE A 346 1.88 9.98 3.48
C PHE A 346 1.30 11.34 3.94
N ARG A 347 1.13 12.33 3.06
CA ARG A 347 0.56 13.65 3.39
C ARG A 347 -0.94 13.79 3.15
N GLN A 348 -1.65 12.69 2.95
CA GLN A 348 -3.10 12.67 2.77
C GLN A 348 -3.68 11.36 3.32
N PHE A 349 -4.99 11.19 3.18
CA PHE A 349 -5.63 9.89 3.42
C PHE A 349 -5.00 8.80 2.54
N SER A 350 -4.68 7.66 3.14
CA SER A 350 -4.13 6.50 2.45
C SER A 350 -4.60 5.20 3.11
N PHE A 351 -4.69 4.13 2.30
CA PHE A 351 -5.00 2.79 2.80
C PHE A 351 -3.85 2.24 3.67
N THR A 352 -2.61 2.66 3.40
CA THR A 352 -1.48 2.42 4.30
C THR A 352 -1.73 2.95 5.71
N ARG A 353 -2.10 4.23 5.87
CA ARG A 353 -2.35 4.80 7.21
C ARG A 353 -3.59 4.20 7.86
N TRP A 354 -4.59 3.80 7.07
CA TRP A 354 -5.75 3.05 7.56
C TRP A 354 -5.34 1.74 8.24
N ALA A 355 -4.49 0.93 7.59
CA ALA A 355 -3.99 -0.32 8.16
C ALA A 355 -3.05 -0.10 9.36
N THR A 356 -2.16 0.90 9.30
CA THR A 356 -1.22 1.17 10.40
C THR A 356 -1.90 1.74 11.63
N SER A 357 -2.89 2.61 11.47
CA SER A 357 -3.70 3.11 12.58
C SER A 357 -4.44 1.97 13.27
N ALA A 358 -5.07 1.08 12.50
CA ALA A 358 -5.70 -0.11 13.07
C ALA A 358 -4.68 -1.01 13.78
N GLY A 359 -3.51 -1.23 13.19
CA GLY A 359 -2.46 -2.02 13.81
C GLY A 359 -1.95 -1.42 15.13
N HIS A 360 -1.83 -0.08 15.21
CA HIS A 360 -1.48 0.62 16.44
C HIS A 360 -2.57 0.52 17.50
N LEU A 361 -3.84 0.69 17.12
CA LEU A 361 -4.98 0.64 18.04
C LEU A 361 -5.24 -0.76 18.61
N TYR A 362 -5.13 -1.79 17.76
CA TYR A 362 -5.45 -3.18 18.11
C TYR A 362 -4.19 -4.00 18.45
N ASP A 363 -3.11 -3.33 18.87
CA ASP A 363 -1.85 -3.92 19.33
C ASP A 363 -1.29 -4.99 18.38
N ARG A 364 -1.31 -4.73 17.07
CA ARG A 364 -0.71 -5.60 16.04
C ARG A 364 0.76 -5.24 15.84
N PRO A 365 1.71 -6.10 16.24
CA PRO A 365 3.13 -5.76 16.18
C PRO A 365 3.71 -5.74 14.77
N VAL A 366 3.11 -6.50 13.84
CA VAL A 366 3.52 -6.56 12.43
C VAL A 366 2.39 -6.01 11.58
N ILE A 367 2.69 -4.95 10.84
CA ILE A 367 1.78 -4.26 9.95
C ILE A 367 2.47 -4.15 8.60
N SER A 368 1.89 -4.80 7.60
CA SER A 368 2.49 -4.83 6.26
C SER A 368 1.89 -3.80 5.32
N ALA A 369 2.59 -3.57 4.22
CA ALA A 369 2.03 -2.90 3.06
C ALA A 369 2.49 -3.59 1.78
N GLU A 370 1.56 -3.73 0.85
CA GLU A 370 1.91 -3.89 -0.56
C GLU A 370 2.66 -2.61 -0.98
N THR A 371 3.91 -2.79 -1.41
CA THR A 371 4.84 -1.69 -1.67
C THR A 371 5.36 -1.78 -3.10
N TRP A 372 5.54 -0.61 -3.74
CA TRP A 372 6.14 -0.44 -5.07
C TRP A 372 5.27 -0.87 -6.26
N THR A 373 3.95 -0.97 -6.06
CA THR A 373 2.99 -1.11 -7.15
C THR A 373 3.04 0.15 -8.03
N TRP A 374 3.19 -0.05 -9.33
CA TRP A 374 3.43 0.97 -10.35
C TRP A 374 4.76 1.73 -10.23
N LEU A 375 5.70 1.30 -9.39
CA LEU A 375 6.94 2.06 -9.14
C LEU A 375 7.72 2.28 -10.45
N HIS A 376 7.88 3.56 -10.78
CA HIS A 376 8.56 4.06 -11.98
C HIS A 376 8.10 3.34 -13.26
N SER A 377 6.79 3.16 -13.47
CA SER A 377 6.25 2.52 -14.68
C SER A 377 6.84 3.10 -15.99
N PRO A 378 7.16 2.27 -17.02
CA PRO A 378 6.85 0.84 -17.20
C PRO A 378 7.78 -0.11 -16.42
N ALA A 379 7.45 -1.41 -16.44
CA ALA A 379 8.27 -2.45 -15.83
C ALA A 379 9.75 -2.38 -16.27
N PHE A 380 10.66 -2.79 -15.38
CA PHE A 380 12.13 -2.72 -15.52
C PHE A 380 12.75 -1.32 -15.47
N SER A 381 11.98 -0.28 -15.15
CA SER A 381 12.50 1.10 -15.05
C SER A 381 12.76 1.57 -13.61
N ALA A 382 12.27 0.83 -12.61
CA ALA A 382 12.50 1.16 -11.20
C ALA A 382 14.00 1.18 -10.87
N THR A 383 14.40 2.16 -10.06
CA THR A 383 15.76 2.34 -9.55
C THR A 383 15.84 1.97 -8.06
N PRO A 384 17.04 1.71 -7.51
CA PRO A 384 17.25 1.59 -6.07
C PRO A 384 16.77 2.78 -5.26
N LEU A 385 16.93 4.00 -5.79
CA LEU A 385 16.48 5.21 -5.12
C LEU A 385 14.95 5.26 -5.05
N ASP A 386 14.26 4.91 -6.14
CA ASP A 386 12.79 4.80 -6.15
C ASP A 386 12.28 3.89 -5.02
N MET A 387 12.88 2.70 -4.88
CA MET A 387 12.52 1.76 -3.83
C MET A 387 12.62 2.38 -2.44
N LYS A 388 13.75 3.06 -2.17
CA LYS A 388 14.00 3.69 -0.88
C LYS A 388 13.03 4.83 -0.61
N VAL A 389 12.80 5.72 -1.57
CA VAL A 389 11.94 6.89 -1.34
C VAL A 389 10.51 6.46 -1.02
N GLU A 390 9.98 5.47 -1.75
CA GLU A 390 8.66 4.94 -1.45
C GLU A 390 8.64 4.23 -0.10
N ALA A 391 9.65 3.41 0.21
CA ALA A 391 9.74 2.72 1.49
C ALA A 391 9.80 3.69 2.69
N ASP A 392 10.51 4.80 2.56
CA ASP A 392 10.56 5.84 3.60
C ASP A 392 9.19 6.48 3.82
N ARG A 393 8.43 6.73 2.75
CA ARG A 393 7.05 7.22 2.87
C ARG A 393 6.13 6.18 3.52
N MET A 394 6.35 4.90 3.30
CA MET A 394 5.62 3.82 4.00
C MET A 394 6.01 3.78 5.50
N LEU A 395 7.30 3.90 5.84
CA LEU A 395 7.78 3.95 7.23
C LEU A 395 7.19 5.15 7.99
N LEU A 396 7.12 6.33 7.35
CA LEU A 396 6.50 7.53 7.92
C LEU A 396 5.01 7.36 8.23
N GLN A 397 4.35 6.38 7.61
CA GLN A 397 2.96 6.03 7.88
C GLN A 397 2.81 4.93 8.93
N GLY A 398 3.90 4.29 9.40
CA GLY A 398 3.89 3.24 10.42
C GLY A 398 4.08 1.82 9.89
N VAL A 399 4.32 1.62 8.59
CA VAL A 399 4.60 0.30 8.03
C VAL A 399 5.87 -0.26 8.66
N ASN A 400 5.85 -1.55 9.01
CA ASN A 400 7.02 -2.23 9.56
C ASN A 400 7.26 -3.61 8.93
N GLN A 401 6.57 -3.91 7.83
CA GLN A 401 6.80 -5.07 6.98
C GLN A 401 6.48 -4.76 5.52
N PHE A 402 7.48 -4.81 4.64
CA PHE A 402 7.25 -4.58 3.22
C PHE A 402 6.91 -5.90 2.51
N VAL A 403 5.92 -5.87 1.62
CA VAL A 403 5.62 -6.93 0.65
C VAL A 403 5.70 -6.30 -0.74
N GLY A 404 6.80 -6.52 -1.45
CA GLY A 404 7.07 -5.87 -2.72
C GLY A 404 6.21 -6.42 -3.87
N HIS A 405 5.64 -5.53 -4.67
CA HIS A 405 4.93 -5.81 -5.91
C HIS A 405 5.86 -5.60 -7.13
N GLY A 406 6.62 -6.58 -7.61
CA GLY A 406 6.94 -7.88 -7.02
C GLY A 406 7.99 -8.62 -7.84
N TRP A 407 7.98 -9.94 -7.74
CA TRP A 407 8.88 -10.86 -8.43
C TRP A 407 8.10 -11.63 -9.49
N PRO A 408 8.15 -11.24 -10.77
CA PRO A 408 7.60 -12.08 -11.82
C PRO A 408 8.48 -13.31 -12.02
N TYR A 409 7.87 -14.50 -12.00
CA TYR A 409 8.55 -15.73 -12.40
C TYR A 409 8.93 -15.64 -13.88
N THR A 410 10.18 -15.98 -14.20
CA THR A 410 10.67 -16.03 -15.58
C THR A 410 11.16 -17.44 -15.90
N PRO A 411 10.56 -18.14 -16.87
CA PRO A 411 11.05 -19.44 -17.32
C PRO A 411 12.51 -19.40 -17.84
N PRO A 412 13.27 -20.51 -17.74
CA PRO A 412 14.56 -20.60 -18.41
C PRO A 412 14.43 -20.43 -19.93
N GLY A 413 15.39 -19.71 -20.53
CA GLY A 413 15.42 -19.48 -21.98
C GLY A 413 14.49 -18.36 -22.48
N THR A 414 13.76 -17.68 -21.60
CA THR A 414 13.05 -16.43 -21.94
C THR A 414 14.06 -15.35 -22.31
N LEU A 415 13.73 -14.54 -23.32
CA LEU A 415 14.53 -13.39 -23.72
C LEU A 415 14.61 -12.36 -22.58
N GLU A 416 15.81 -11.86 -22.29
CA GLU A 416 16.02 -10.81 -21.28
C GLU A 416 15.27 -9.52 -21.64
N PRO A 417 14.72 -8.77 -20.66
CA PRO A 417 14.85 -8.95 -19.21
C PRO A 417 13.80 -9.90 -18.58
N GLY A 418 13.15 -10.77 -19.36
CA GLY A 418 12.19 -11.75 -18.85
C GLY A 418 10.77 -11.22 -18.71
N TYR A 419 9.96 -11.89 -17.88
CA TYR A 419 8.55 -11.55 -17.72
C TYR A 419 8.34 -10.35 -16.81
N ALA A 420 7.24 -9.65 -17.03
CA ALA A 420 6.71 -8.63 -16.14
C ALA A 420 5.23 -8.89 -15.86
N PHE A 421 4.82 -8.58 -14.64
CA PHE A 421 3.39 -8.43 -14.34
C PHE A 421 2.85 -7.19 -15.07
N TYR A 422 1.53 -7.13 -15.33
CA TYR A 422 0.96 -6.05 -16.14
C TYR A 422 1.19 -4.67 -15.53
N ALA A 423 1.29 -4.61 -14.20
CA ALA A 423 1.67 -3.43 -13.43
C ALA A 423 3.14 -3.55 -13.01
N ALA A 424 3.88 -2.44 -13.12
CA ALA A 424 5.21 -2.33 -12.53
C ALA A 424 5.13 -2.54 -10.99
N ALA A 425 6.21 -2.87 -10.29
CA ALA A 425 7.58 -3.03 -10.77
C ALA A 425 8.06 -4.49 -10.77
N VAL A 426 9.32 -4.67 -11.17
CA VAL A 426 10.02 -5.95 -11.20
C VAL A 426 11.15 -5.85 -10.18
N PHE A 427 11.33 -6.86 -9.32
CA PHE A 427 12.40 -6.91 -8.32
C PHE A 427 13.08 -8.29 -8.26
N ASN A 428 13.48 -8.81 -9.42
CA ASN A 428 14.18 -10.08 -9.56
C ASN A 428 15.60 -9.90 -10.15
N THR A 429 16.31 -10.99 -10.38
CA THR A 429 17.70 -10.99 -10.89
C THR A 429 17.86 -10.51 -12.33
N HIS A 430 16.77 -10.30 -13.07
CA HIS A 430 16.81 -9.77 -14.43
C HIS A 430 16.98 -8.25 -14.46
N LEU A 431 16.87 -7.58 -13.31
CA LEU A 431 17.35 -6.21 -13.17
C LEU A 431 18.86 -6.19 -12.96
N PRO A 432 19.65 -5.51 -13.81
CA PRO A 432 21.11 -5.51 -13.65
C PRO A 432 21.58 -4.97 -12.30
N TRP A 433 20.92 -3.93 -11.77
CA TRP A 433 21.24 -3.35 -10.46
C TRP A 433 20.87 -4.24 -9.26
N TRP A 434 20.36 -5.45 -9.49
CA TRP A 434 20.12 -6.45 -8.45
C TRP A 434 21.35 -6.70 -7.56
N ASN A 435 22.56 -6.48 -8.06
CA ASN A 435 23.81 -6.58 -7.31
C ASN A 435 23.88 -5.69 -6.04
N VAL A 436 23.08 -4.62 -5.94
CA VAL A 436 22.96 -3.80 -4.72
C VAL A 436 21.72 -4.09 -3.88
N MET A 437 20.83 -5.00 -4.32
CA MET A 437 19.64 -5.40 -3.57
C MET A 437 19.94 -5.83 -2.11
N PRO A 438 21.02 -6.57 -1.81
CA PRO A 438 21.35 -6.92 -0.42
C PRO A 438 21.58 -5.70 0.48
N ASP A 439 22.15 -4.60 -0.03
CA ASP A 439 22.37 -3.39 0.75
C ASP A 439 21.03 -2.63 0.98
N ILE A 440 20.15 -2.61 -0.03
CA ILE A 440 18.80 -2.05 0.05
C ILE A 440 17.97 -2.82 1.09
N ASN A 441 17.92 -4.14 0.98
CA ASN A 441 17.16 -5.00 1.89
C ASN A 441 17.76 -5.01 3.30
N GLY A 442 19.08 -4.81 3.46
CA GLY A 442 19.71 -4.59 4.75
C GLY A 442 19.21 -3.31 5.45
N TYR A 443 19.04 -2.22 4.70
CA TYR A 443 18.39 -1.00 5.18
C TYR A 443 16.94 -1.26 5.61
N LEU A 444 16.14 -1.87 4.72
CA LEU A 444 14.73 -2.16 5.00
C LEU A 444 14.56 -3.08 6.20
N GLN A 445 15.41 -4.11 6.35
CA GLN A 445 15.38 -5.03 7.48
C GLN A 445 15.64 -4.31 8.82
N ARG A 446 16.65 -3.42 8.87
CA ARG A 446 16.94 -2.63 10.09
C ARG A 446 15.77 -1.71 10.44
N MET A 447 15.18 -1.07 9.43
CA MET A 447 14.05 -0.17 9.63
C MET A 447 12.79 -0.92 10.08
N SER A 448 12.44 -2.03 9.42
CA SER A 448 11.33 -2.90 9.83
C SER A 448 11.51 -3.42 11.26
N TYR A 449 12.70 -3.87 11.62
CA TYR A 449 13.00 -4.28 13.00
C TYR A 449 12.77 -3.15 13.99
N LEU A 450 13.34 -1.97 13.72
CA LEU A 450 13.27 -0.83 14.61
C LEU A 450 11.84 -0.30 14.78
N MET A 451 11.04 -0.26 13.71
CA MET A 451 9.64 0.16 13.74
C MET A 451 8.72 -0.81 14.51
N ARG A 452 9.19 -2.00 14.89
CA ARG A 452 8.48 -2.94 15.77
C ARG A 452 8.80 -2.75 17.26
N GLN A 453 9.81 -1.96 17.62
CA GLN A 453 10.31 -1.86 19.01
C GLN A 453 9.52 -0.86 19.85
N GLY A 454 9.09 -1.23 21.06
CA GLY A 454 8.33 -0.33 21.94
C GLY A 454 6.87 -0.16 21.51
N LYS A 455 6.35 1.08 21.54
CA LYS A 455 5.00 1.45 21.08
C LYS A 455 5.04 2.63 20.10
N PRO A 456 4.08 2.75 19.18
CA PRO A 456 3.82 4.01 18.46
C PRO A 456 3.55 5.13 19.47
N ALA A 457 3.99 6.36 19.18
CA ALA A 457 3.93 7.48 20.13
C ALA A 457 3.24 8.73 19.56
N ASN A 458 2.30 8.54 18.63
CA ASN A 458 1.54 9.62 18.01
C ASN A 458 0.72 10.38 19.07
N GLN A 459 0.66 11.71 18.95
CA GLN A 459 -0.06 12.58 19.89
C GLN A 459 -1.45 12.99 19.40
N VAL A 460 -1.70 12.79 18.11
CA VAL A 460 -2.90 13.26 17.42
C VAL A 460 -3.61 12.06 16.81
N ALA A 461 -4.87 11.90 17.17
CA ALA A 461 -5.80 11.04 16.44
C ALA A 461 -6.70 11.88 15.53
N VAL A 462 -7.04 11.36 14.35
CA VAL A 462 -8.08 11.93 13.47
C VAL A 462 -9.26 10.97 13.44
N PHE A 463 -10.44 11.47 13.81
CA PHE A 463 -11.67 10.71 13.76
C PHE A 463 -12.14 10.55 12.31
N LEU A 464 -12.44 9.33 11.90
CA LEU A 464 -12.99 9.02 10.59
C LEU A 464 -14.53 9.14 10.65
N PRO A 465 -15.16 10.08 9.92
CA PRO A 465 -16.61 10.29 9.94
C PRO A 465 -17.35 9.22 9.11
N VAL A 466 -17.24 7.96 9.52
CA VAL A 466 -17.77 6.79 8.80
C VAL A 466 -19.29 6.90 8.59
N ASP A 467 -20.05 7.37 9.58
CA ASP A 467 -21.51 7.53 9.47
C ASP A 467 -21.90 8.63 8.45
N ASP A 468 -21.10 9.69 8.33
CA ASP A 468 -21.31 10.71 7.29
C ASP A 468 -20.97 10.17 5.90
N VAL A 469 -19.90 9.37 5.78
CA VAL A 469 -19.55 8.69 4.52
C VAL A 469 -20.68 7.76 4.08
N TYR A 470 -21.14 6.86 4.96
CA TYR A 470 -22.23 5.93 4.65
C TYR A 470 -23.50 6.62 4.15
N ALA A 471 -23.82 7.80 4.72
CA ALA A 471 -24.99 8.57 4.35
C ALA A 471 -24.96 9.09 2.90
N THR A 472 -23.79 9.07 2.25
CA THR A 472 -23.58 9.58 0.88
C THR A 472 -23.38 8.48 -0.17
N LEU A 473 -23.12 7.23 0.25
CA LEU A 473 -22.81 6.14 -0.67
C LEU A 473 -23.99 5.82 -1.60
N PRO A 474 -23.79 5.80 -2.93
CA PRO A 474 -24.80 5.35 -3.86
C PRO A 474 -24.78 3.82 -4.02
N LEU A 475 -25.84 3.27 -4.62
CA LEU A 475 -25.90 1.85 -5.00
C LEU A 475 -24.68 1.47 -5.86
N GLY A 476 -24.12 0.28 -5.59
CA GLY A 476 -22.97 -0.29 -6.28
C GLY A 476 -21.64 0.45 -6.14
N LYS A 477 -21.52 1.47 -5.27
CA LYS A 477 -20.25 2.12 -4.93
C LYS A 477 -20.17 2.32 -3.42
N VAL A 478 -19.79 1.24 -2.72
CA VAL A 478 -19.95 1.15 -1.27
C VAL A 478 -18.63 1.27 -0.50
N SER A 479 -17.55 1.73 -1.14
CA SER A 479 -16.25 1.85 -0.51
C SER A 479 -16.17 3.04 0.44
N VAL A 480 -16.10 2.77 1.75
CA VAL A 480 -15.90 3.79 2.78
C VAL A 480 -14.53 4.45 2.64
N SER A 481 -13.49 3.65 2.39
CA SER A 481 -12.12 4.13 2.31
C SER A 481 -11.89 5.00 1.06
N ALA A 482 -12.53 4.70 -0.08
CA ALA A 482 -12.40 5.52 -1.29
C ALA A 482 -12.99 6.94 -1.13
N GLU A 483 -14.01 7.09 -0.29
CA GLU A 483 -14.70 8.36 -0.07
C GLU A 483 -14.09 9.19 1.08
N MET A 484 -13.26 8.55 1.93
CA MET A 484 -12.73 9.17 3.15
C MET A 484 -11.81 10.37 2.88
N GLY A 485 -11.13 10.41 1.73
CA GLY A 485 -10.27 11.54 1.32
C GLY A 485 -11.01 12.87 1.16
N LYS A 486 -12.35 12.86 1.07
CA LYS A 486 -13.20 14.07 1.08
C LYS A 486 -13.30 14.73 2.45
N TYR A 487 -13.07 13.96 3.52
CA TYR A 487 -13.17 14.39 4.91
C TYR A 487 -11.80 14.55 5.56
N VAL A 488 -10.91 13.59 5.33
CA VAL A 488 -9.49 13.67 5.72
C VAL A 488 -8.70 14.18 4.52
N THR A 489 -8.80 15.49 4.26
CA THR A 489 -8.22 16.09 3.07
C THR A 489 -6.67 16.11 3.14
N PRO A 490 -6.01 16.29 1.98
CA PRO A 490 -4.57 16.55 1.96
C PRO A 490 -4.17 17.79 2.79
N GLU A 491 -5.01 18.83 2.81
CA GLU A 491 -4.74 20.04 3.60
C GLU A 491 -4.80 19.74 5.10
N LEU A 492 -5.82 19.02 5.57
CA LEU A 492 -5.93 18.62 6.97
C LEU A 492 -4.71 17.79 7.40
N SER A 493 -4.34 16.79 6.60
CA SER A 493 -3.17 15.95 6.89
C SER A 493 -1.88 16.77 6.91
N ALA A 494 -1.69 17.68 5.95
CA ALA A 494 -0.54 18.57 5.91
C ALA A 494 -0.44 19.48 7.15
N GLN A 495 -1.56 20.06 7.58
CA GLN A 495 -1.61 20.95 8.75
C GLN A 495 -1.21 20.25 10.05
N VAL A 496 -1.55 18.97 10.21
CA VAL A 496 -1.11 18.17 11.36
C VAL A 496 0.38 17.85 11.28
N LEU A 497 0.85 17.39 10.11
CA LEU A 497 2.25 17.04 9.90
C LEU A 497 3.19 18.25 10.07
N ASP A 498 2.83 19.40 9.51
CA ASP A 498 3.61 20.64 9.57
C ASP A 498 3.54 21.32 10.95
N ALA A 499 2.56 20.96 11.77
CA ALA A 499 2.53 21.32 13.18
C ALA A 499 3.50 20.48 14.03
N GLY A 500 4.22 19.51 13.45
CA GLY A 500 5.22 18.71 14.14
C GLY A 500 4.64 17.48 14.82
N HIS A 501 3.59 16.88 14.24
CA HIS A 501 2.91 15.68 14.73
C HIS A 501 2.78 14.62 13.64
N ASN A 502 2.60 13.36 14.04
CA ASN A 502 2.14 12.29 13.17
C ASN A 502 0.76 11.79 13.67
N ILE A 503 0.05 11.02 12.86
CA ILE A 503 -1.39 10.78 12.99
C ILE A 503 -1.67 9.27 13.06
N ASP A 504 -2.58 8.89 13.95
CA ASP A 504 -3.39 7.69 13.79
C ASP A 504 -4.86 8.05 13.52
N TYR A 505 -5.55 7.19 12.78
CA TYR A 505 -6.99 7.25 12.60
C TYR A 505 -7.71 6.51 13.72
N VAL A 506 -8.88 7.03 14.11
CA VAL A 506 -9.84 6.36 14.98
C VAL A 506 -11.22 6.47 14.36
N ASP A 507 -12.10 5.51 14.58
CA ASP A 507 -13.51 5.59 14.20
C ASP A 507 -14.43 5.37 15.41
N ALA A 508 -15.75 5.54 15.21
CA ALA A 508 -16.75 5.38 16.27
C ALA A 508 -16.65 4.03 16.99
N GLU A 509 -16.36 2.95 16.26
CA GLU A 509 -16.25 1.60 16.83
C GLU A 509 -15.02 1.50 17.73
N SER A 510 -13.86 1.96 17.27
CA SER A 510 -12.64 1.98 18.08
C SER A 510 -12.78 2.85 19.34
N VAL A 511 -13.48 4.00 19.25
CA VAL A 511 -13.73 4.89 20.40
C VAL A 511 -14.63 4.21 21.43
N MET A 512 -15.65 3.48 20.97
CA MET A 512 -16.55 2.75 21.86
C MET A 512 -15.86 1.57 22.56
N GLU A 513 -14.99 0.85 21.84
CA GLU A 513 -14.31 -0.34 22.34
C GLU A 513 -13.08 -0.01 23.20
N LEU A 514 -12.23 0.91 22.74
CA LEU A 514 -10.90 1.16 23.31
C LEU A 514 -10.78 2.51 24.03
N GLY A 515 -11.75 3.42 23.83
CA GLY A 515 -11.62 4.81 24.23
C GLY A 515 -10.64 5.59 23.34
N ILE A 516 -10.17 6.73 23.82
CA ILE A 516 -9.23 7.60 23.09
C ILE A 516 -7.97 7.74 23.94
N ASN A 517 -6.85 7.22 23.43
CA ASN A 517 -5.56 7.16 24.14
C ASN A 517 -4.52 8.14 23.57
N TYR A 518 -5.00 9.23 22.96
CA TYR A 518 -4.20 10.28 22.33
C TYR A 518 -4.45 11.61 23.05
N PRO A 519 -3.47 12.51 23.20
CA PRO A 519 -3.70 13.81 23.84
C PRO A 519 -4.61 14.76 23.06
N VAL A 520 -4.67 14.63 21.72
CA VAL A 520 -5.57 15.43 20.87
C VAL A 520 -6.34 14.52 19.92
N LEU A 521 -7.64 14.79 19.80
CA LEU A 521 -8.52 14.20 18.79
C LEU A 521 -9.01 15.30 17.84
N ILE A 522 -8.88 15.07 16.53
CA ILE A 522 -9.44 15.93 15.50
C ILE A 522 -10.75 15.32 15.00
N LEU A 523 -11.82 16.12 14.92
CA LEU A 523 -13.12 15.74 14.37
C LEU A 523 -13.34 16.48 13.04
N PRO A 524 -12.92 15.90 11.89
CA PRO A 524 -13.05 16.56 10.60
C PRO A 524 -14.47 16.43 10.04
N HIS A 525 -15.20 17.54 9.96
CA HIS A 525 -16.48 17.64 9.25
C HIS A 525 -17.54 16.60 9.70
N VAL A 526 -17.54 16.27 10.99
CA VAL A 526 -18.43 15.26 11.59
C VAL A 526 -19.82 15.86 11.83
N ASN A 527 -20.83 15.42 11.08
CA ASN A 527 -22.22 15.86 11.28
C ASN A 527 -23.07 14.79 11.97
N ARG A 528 -22.80 13.51 11.69
CA ARG A 528 -23.51 12.35 12.24
C ARG A 528 -22.68 11.65 13.31
N LEU A 529 -23.24 11.53 14.51
CA LEU A 529 -22.56 10.85 15.61
C LEU A 529 -23.58 10.31 16.61
N SER A 530 -23.32 9.15 17.23
CA SER A 530 -24.24 8.62 18.23
C SER A 530 -24.09 9.36 19.58
N PRO A 531 -25.16 9.52 20.37
CA PRO A 531 -25.04 10.06 21.73
C PRO A 531 -24.05 9.28 22.61
N ALA A 532 -23.93 7.97 22.41
CA ALA A 532 -23.00 7.12 23.13
C ALA A 532 -21.53 7.48 22.82
N VAL A 533 -21.20 7.75 21.56
CA VAL A 533 -19.84 8.20 21.18
C VAL A 533 -19.59 9.59 21.76
N ILE A 534 -20.54 10.52 21.70
CA ILE A 534 -20.39 11.85 22.32
C ILE A 534 -20.18 11.74 23.84
N ALA A 535 -20.82 10.78 24.51
CA ALA A 535 -20.55 10.51 25.92
C ALA A 535 -19.09 10.08 26.15
N LYS A 536 -18.52 9.20 25.30
CA LYS A 536 -17.10 8.85 25.34
C LYS A 536 -16.18 10.04 25.06
N LEU A 537 -16.56 10.95 24.14
CA LEU A 537 -15.83 12.19 23.90
C LEU A 537 -15.82 13.09 25.15
N ASN A 538 -16.95 13.18 25.86
CA ASN A 538 -17.03 13.90 27.12
C ASN A 538 -16.18 13.26 28.23
N ASP A 539 -16.18 11.92 28.35
CA ASP A 539 -15.28 11.21 29.26
C ASP A 539 -13.81 11.53 28.97
N TYR A 540 -13.43 11.50 27.69
CA TYR A 540 -12.09 11.83 27.22
C TYR A 540 -11.68 13.27 27.56
N VAL A 541 -12.56 14.26 27.33
CA VAL A 541 -12.32 15.66 27.71
C VAL A 541 -12.20 15.83 29.22
N ARG A 542 -13.04 15.15 30.01
CA ARG A 542 -12.93 15.12 31.48
C ARG A 542 -11.59 14.57 31.94
N ALA A 543 -11.09 13.52 31.29
CA ALA A 543 -9.79 12.92 31.55
C ALA A 543 -8.59 13.79 31.12
N GLY A 544 -8.82 14.97 30.51
CA GLY A 544 -7.79 15.93 30.11
C GLY A 544 -7.46 15.92 28.62
N GLY A 545 -8.14 15.08 27.84
CA GLY A 545 -8.06 15.07 26.39
C GLY A 545 -8.54 16.38 25.76
N LYS A 546 -7.99 16.72 24.60
CA LYS A 546 -8.39 17.89 23.82
C LYS A 546 -9.02 17.49 22.50
N ILE A 547 -9.98 18.28 22.04
CA ILE A 547 -10.69 18.07 20.77
C ILE A 547 -10.56 19.32 19.89
N ILE A 548 -10.25 19.12 18.62
CA ILE A 548 -10.32 20.13 17.57
C ILE A 548 -11.36 19.67 16.55
N ALA A 549 -12.54 20.30 16.55
CA ALA A 549 -13.57 20.05 15.57
C ALA A 549 -13.42 21.00 14.38
N VAL A 550 -13.63 20.50 13.17
CA VAL A 550 -13.49 21.26 11.93
C VAL A 550 -14.86 21.40 11.25
N GLY A 551 -15.22 22.63 10.92
CA GLY A 551 -16.45 22.97 10.19
C GLY A 551 -17.66 23.14 11.11
N SER A 552 -18.16 22.05 11.69
CA SER A 552 -19.42 22.04 12.44
C SER A 552 -19.34 21.19 13.72
N LYS A 553 -20.33 21.38 14.61
CA LYS A 553 -20.60 20.43 15.69
C LYS A 553 -21.46 19.29 15.16
N PRO A 554 -21.29 18.04 15.65
CA PRO A 554 -22.23 16.96 15.35
C PRO A 554 -23.65 17.35 15.78
N SER A 555 -24.62 17.16 14.89
CA SER A 555 -26.00 17.64 15.09
C SER A 555 -27.07 16.67 14.62
N LEU A 556 -26.67 15.56 13.99
CA LEU A 556 -27.56 14.58 13.39
C LEU A 556 -27.37 13.20 14.01
N ALA A 557 -28.49 12.49 14.18
CA ALA A 557 -28.48 11.07 14.48
C ALA A 557 -27.74 10.28 13.37
N PRO A 558 -27.07 9.17 13.70
CA PRO A 558 -26.44 8.33 12.68
C PRO A 558 -27.47 7.73 11.70
N GLY A 559 -28.51 7.08 12.22
CA GLY A 559 -29.48 6.29 11.45
C GLY A 559 -30.91 6.87 11.44
N TYR A 560 -31.83 6.15 10.81
CA TYR A 560 -33.18 6.61 10.49
C TYR A 560 -34.18 6.49 11.64
N LEU A 561 -34.23 5.33 12.31
CA LEU A 561 -35.24 5.07 13.32
C LEU A 561 -35.07 6.04 14.51
N ASN A 562 -36.13 6.78 14.85
CA ASN A 562 -36.12 7.83 15.87
C ASN A 562 -35.14 8.99 15.59
N ALA A 563 -34.78 9.25 14.32
CA ALA A 563 -33.78 10.24 13.95
C ALA A 563 -34.02 11.62 14.57
N ALA A 564 -35.26 12.12 14.64
CA ALA A 564 -35.56 13.43 15.23
C ALA A 564 -35.23 13.47 16.74
N ARG A 565 -35.68 12.47 17.50
CA ARG A 565 -35.39 12.36 18.95
C ARG A 565 -33.89 12.24 19.19
N ILE A 566 -33.22 11.33 18.47
CA ILE A 566 -31.79 11.09 18.64
C ILE A 566 -30.98 12.31 18.19
N SER A 567 -31.39 13.04 17.16
CA SER A 567 -30.71 14.28 16.73
C SER A 567 -30.81 15.36 17.80
N ALA A 568 -31.95 15.49 18.50
CA ALA A 568 -32.07 16.39 19.64
C ALA A 568 -31.14 15.97 20.80
N GLU A 569 -30.99 14.67 21.06
CA GLU A 569 -30.02 14.15 22.04
C GLU A 569 -28.57 14.45 21.60
N VAL A 570 -28.24 14.29 20.32
CA VAL A 570 -26.93 14.62 19.74
C VAL A 570 -26.64 16.11 19.89
N GLN A 571 -27.58 16.99 19.54
CA GLN A 571 -27.41 18.44 19.66
C GLN A 571 -27.17 18.84 21.13
N THR A 572 -27.99 18.32 22.05
CA THR A 572 -27.83 18.57 23.48
C THR A 572 -26.47 18.11 24.00
N ALA A 573 -26.05 16.89 23.63
CA ALA A 573 -24.77 16.32 24.05
C ALA A 573 -23.57 17.03 23.42
N SER A 574 -23.69 17.46 22.16
CA SER A 574 -22.69 18.28 21.47
C SER A 574 -22.57 19.65 22.12
N ASP A 575 -23.67 20.34 22.43
CA ASP A 575 -23.58 21.64 23.09
C ASP A 575 -22.91 21.54 24.47
N ALA A 576 -23.20 20.47 25.23
CA ALA A 576 -22.49 20.19 26.48
C ALA A 576 -20.99 19.92 26.27
N LEU A 577 -20.61 19.17 25.22
CA LEU A 577 -19.21 18.92 24.89
C LEU A 577 -18.47 20.22 24.55
N PHE A 578 -19.04 21.03 23.66
CA PHE A 578 -18.45 22.27 23.15
C PHE A 578 -18.53 23.45 24.14
N ALA A 579 -19.25 23.32 25.25
CA ALA A 579 -19.19 24.27 26.36
C ALA A 579 -17.81 24.27 27.06
N ASN A 580 -17.02 23.20 26.93
CA ASN A 580 -15.66 23.08 27.46
C ASN A 580 -14.64 23.80 26.55
N GLN A 581 -14.75 25.11 26.40
CA GLN A 581 -13.96 25.91 25.45
C GLN A 581 -12.43 25.89 25.70
N ASP A 582 -11.99 25.50 26.89
CA ASP A 582 -10.59 25.30 27.26
C ASP A 582 -9.99 24.02 26.67
N LYS A 583 -10.83 23.03 26.32
CA LYS A 583 -10.41 21.71 25.82
C LYS A 583 -10.99 21.35 24.45
N VAL A 584 -12.07 21.98 24.03
CA VAL A 584 -12.76 21.73 22.77
C VAL A 584 -12.76 23.02 21.95
N SER A 585 -12.05 23.01 20.82
CA SER A 585 -12.04 24.11 19.86
C SER A 585 -12.84 23.75 18.61
N LEU A 586 -13.54 24.73 18.05
CA LEU A 586 -14.19 24.65 16.74
C LEU A 586 -13.45 25.58 15.79
N VAL A 587 -12.92 25.03 14.71
CA VAL A 587 -12.25 25.80 13.65
C VAL A 587 -13.08 25.78 12.36
N SER A 588 -12.98 26.84 11.57
CA SER A 588 -13.81 27.02 10.36
C SER A 588 -13.45 26.10 9.20
N GLY A 589 -12.23 25.53 9.18
CA GLY A 589 -11.77 24.67 8.09
C GLY A 589 -10.37 24.09 8.34
N ASP A 590 -9.93 23.23 7.43
CA ASP A 590 -8.70 22.43 7.58
C ASP A 590 -7.45 23.29 7.78
N SER A 591 -7.36 24.44 7.09
CA SER A 591 -6.22 25.37 7.17
C SER A 591 -5.95 25.93 8.58
N ALA A 592 -6.94 25.94 9.47
CA ALA A 592 -6.82 26.43 10.84
C ALA A 592 -6.37 25.34 11.84
N VAL A 593 -6.36 24.07 11.44
CA VAL A 593 -6.02 22.93 12.30
C VAL A 593 -4.60 23.03 12.85
N GLY A 594 -3.62 23.43 12.03
CA GLY A 594 -2.22 23.50 12.46
C GLY A 594 -1.99 24.56 13.54
N ALA A 595 -2.70 25.69 13.48
CA ALA A 595 -2.65 26.72 14.52
C ALA A 595 -3.34 26.25 15.82
N ALA A 596 -4.50 25.59 15.70
CA ALA A 596 -5.22 25.04 16.85
C ALA A 596 -4.42 23.93 17.55
N LEU A 597 -3.72 23.08 16.80
CA LEU A 597 -2.85 22.03 17.36
C LEU A 597 -1.69 22.61 18.18
N LYS A 598 -1.00 23.63 17.66
CA LYS A 598 0.10 24.29 18.37
C LYS A 598 -0.34 24.89 19.71
N ALA A 599 -1.57 25.39 19.79
CA ALA A 599 -2.15 25.88 21.04
C ALA A 599 -2.57 24.73 21.98
N ALA A 600 -2.98 23.58 21.42
CA ALA A 600 -3.46 22.44 22.18
C ALA A 600 -2.32 21.59 22.79
N VAL A 601 -1.26 21.30 22.04
CA VAL A 601 -0.18 20.42 22.49
C VAL A 601 1.16 20.83 21.89
N PRO A 602 2.28 20.74 22.64
CA PRO A 602 3.60 20.96 22.06
C PRO A 602 3.92 19.95 20.96
N ALA A 603 4.60 20.41 19.91
CA ALA A 603 5.07 19.58 18.81
C ALA A 603 5.89 18.37 19.32
N ASP A 604 5.75 17.23 18.66
CA ASP A 604 6.53 16.03 18.95
C ASP A 604 7.97 16.16 18.39
N MET A 605 8.08 16.82 17.24
CA MET A 605 9.32 17.30 16.64
C MET A 605 9.06 18.70 16.08
N GLU A 606 9.73 19.71 16.63
CA GLU A 606 9.70 21.08 16.14
C GLU A 606 10.86 21.31 15.17
N LEU A 607 10.56 21.90 14.00
CA LEU A 607 11.53 22.28 12.99
C LEU A 607 11.53 23.79 12.77
N SER A 608 12.72 24.38 12.64
CA SER A 608 12.87 25.81 12.33
C SER A 608 12.44 26.18 10.90
N ALA A 609 12.55 25.25 9.96
CA ALA A 609 12.23 25.40 8.52
C ALA A 609 11.93 24.01 7.91
N GLU A 610 11.57 23.95 6.62
CA GLU A 610 11.45 22.70 5.85
C GLU A 610 10.40 21.69 6.38
N LYS A 611 9.33 22.18 7.01
CA LYS A 611 8.31 21.37 7.69
C LYS A 611 7.56 20.46 6.73
N GLU A 612 7.35 20.95 5.51
CA GLU A 612 6.71 20.22 4.43
C GLU A 612 7.63 19.17 3.79
N ASN A 613 8.95 19.32 3.92
CA ASN A 613 9.97 18.51 3.26
C ASN A 613 10.61 17.47 4.20
N ILE A 614 10.44 17.57 5.53
CA ILE A 614 10.99 16.62 6.50
C ILE A 614 9.84 15.92 7.24
N GLY A 615 9.72 14.61 7.02
CA GLY A 615 8.79 13.75 7.75
C GLY A 615 9.46 13.04 8.92
N PHE A 616 8.68 12.68 9.95
CA PHE A 616 9.15 11.81 11.02
C PHE A 616 8.08 10.82 11.52
N ILE A 617 8.53 9.75 12.16
CA ILE A 617 7.70 8.90 13.02
C ILE A 617 8.47 8.55 14.29
N ARG A 618 7.76 8.44 15.41
CA ARG A 618 8.33 8.19 16.74
C ARG A 618 7.87 6.85 17.30
N ARG A 619 8.83 6.06 17.78
CA ARG A 619 8.62 4.89 18.63
C ARG A 619 9.06 5.23 20.06
N GLN A 620 8.23 4.92 21.04
CA GLN A 620 8.57 5.05 22.46
C GLN A 620 8.86 3.68 23.05
N LEU A 621 10.05 3.53 23.64
CA LEU A 621 10.45 2.37 24.43
C LEU A 621 10.43 2.77 25.92
N THR A 622 10.60 1.79 26.80
CA THR A 622 10.63 2.00 28.26
C THR A 622 11.70 3.01 28.69
N ASP A 623 12.88 2.97 28.07
CA ASP A 623 14.08 3.74 28.43
C ASP A 623 14.61 4.66 27.31
N SER A 624 13.84 4.85 26.22
CA SER A 624 14.27 5.67 25.09
C SER A 624 13.14 6.15 24.18
N ASP A 625 13.42 7.19 23.41
CA ASP A 625 12.65 7.58 22.23
C ASP A 625 13.47 7.33 20.96
N VAL A 626 12.81 6.80 19.92
CA VAL A 626 13.41 6.55 18.61
C VAL A 626 12.65 7.36 17.57
N TYR A 627 13.35 8.25 16.87
CA TYR A 627 12.81 9.06 15.79
C TYR A 627 13.42 8.58 14.46
N PHE A 628 12.59 8.12 13.54
CA PHE A 628 12.96 8.01 12.13
C PHE A 628 12.60 9.33 11.45
N ILE A 629 13.59 9.93 10.77
CA ILE A 629 13.49 11.26 10.16
C ILE A 629 13.91 11.11 8.70
N ALA A 630 13.10 11.61 7.77
CA ALA A 630 13.37 11.51 6.34
C ALA A 630 13.12 12.85 5.64
N ASN A 631 14.08 13.27 4.81
CA ASN A 631 13.84 14.27 3.79
C ASN A 631 12.97 13.60 2.70
N THR A 632 11.83 14.19 2.38
CA THR A 632 10.89 13.67 1.36
C THR A 632 10.99 14.43 0.03
N SER A 633 11.93 15.37 -0.07
CA SER A 633 12.19 16.20 -1.26
C SER A 633 13.42 15.73 -2.05
N ASN A 634 13.53 16.20 -3.28
CA ASN A 634 14.64 15.94 -4.20
C ASN A 634 15.80 16.95 -4.05
N ARG A 635 15.85 17.72 -2.97
CA ARG A 635 16.89 18.73 -2.70
C ARG A 635 17.48 18.54 -1.31
N ASP A 636 18.66 19.11 -1.07
CA ASP A 636 19.21 19.23 0.28
C ASP A 636 18.27 20.04 1.17
N VAL A 637 18.08 19.63 2.41
CA VAL A 637 17.30 20.38 3.42
C VAL A 637 18.12 20.58 4.69
N THR A 638 17.95 21.76 5.30
CA THR A 638 18.60 22.10 6.57
C THR A 638 17.58 22.70 7.54
N ALA A 639 17.47 22.13 8.73
CA ALA A 639 16.60 22.63 9.79
C ALA A 639 17.15 22.32 11.18
N ASN A 640 16.95 23.23 12.14
CA ASN A 640 17.19 22.92 13.54
C ASN A 640 16.00 22.14 14.09
N ALA A 641 16.28 21.02 14.77
CA ALA A 641 15.25 20.15 15.33
C ALA A 641 15.25 20.19 16.87
N ALA A 642 14.06 20.25 17.45
CA ALA A 642 13.83 20.00 18.87
C ALA A 642 12.81 18.88 19.04
N PHE A 643 13.08 17.96 19.98
CA PHE A 643 12.27 16.76 20.17
C PHE A 643 11.54 16.80 21.51
N ARG A 644 10.32 16.26 21.54
CA ARG A 644 9.56 16.03 22.77
C ARG A 644 10.07 14.79 23.50
N SER A 645 11.27 14.90 24.05
CA SER A 645 11.90 13.85 24.85
C SER A 645 12.39 14.39 26.18
N LYS A 646 12.40 13.52 27.20
CA LYS A 646 12.92 13.83 28.55
C LYS A 646 14.41 13.49 28.70
N TYR A 647 14.98 12.74 27.76
CA TYR A 647 16.35 12.25 27.83
C TYR A 647 17.35 13.36 27.46
N LYS A 648 18.54 13.31 28.07
CA LYS A 648 19.59 14.34 27.96
C LYS A 648 20.74 13.92 27.06
N THR A 649 20.72 12.68 26.56
CA THR A 649 21.72 12.14 25.65
C THR A 649 21.05 11.60 24.39
N ALA A 650 21.71 11.75 23.24
CA ALA A 650 21.22 11.26 21.96
C ALA A 650 22.31 10.57 21.14
N TYR A 651 21.89 9.68 20.26
CA TYR A 651 22.75 8.89 19.39
C TYR A 651 22.17 8.80 17.98
N TRP A 652 23.02 8.99 16.97
CA TRP A 652 22.68 8.69 15.59
C TRP A 652 22.87 7.21 15.33
N TRP A 653 21.81 6.55 14.85
CA TRP A 653 21.84 5.17 14.41
C TRP A 653 21.80 5.14 12.89
N ASN A 654 22.86 4.62 12.27
CA ASN A 654 22.94 4.56 10.83
C ASN A 654 22.16 3.34 10.31
N PRO A 655 21.05 3.53 9.56
CA PRO A 655 20.21 2.42 9.12
C PRO A 655 20.83 1.57 7.98
N TYR A 656 21.95 2.01 7.38
CA TYR A 656 22.61 1.29 6.29
C TYR A 656 23.66 0.29 6.78
N ASP A 657 24.36 0.60 7.88
CA ASP A 657 25.46 -0.22 8.39
C ASP A 657 25.35 -0.59 9.87
N GLY A 658 24.36 -0.05 10.59
CA GLY A 658 24.13 -0.32 12.01
C GLY A 658 25.11 0.39 12.94
N LYS A 659 25.99 1.26 12.45
CA LYS A 659 26.92 2.02 13.29
C LYS A 659 26.18 3.08 14.10
N ILE A 660 26.76 3.38 15.26
CA ILE A 660 26.21 4.33 16.23
C ILE A 660 27.27 5.40 16.52
N SER A 661 26.84 6.66 16.49
CA SER A 661 27.66 7.80 16.91
C SER A 661 26.92 8.70 17.89
N ASN A 662 27.68 9.47 18.67
CA ASN A 662 27.10 10.51 19.52
C ASN A 662 26.31 11.52 18.67
N ALA A 663 25.26 12.10 19.23
CA ALA A 663 24.46 13.13 18.60
C ALA A 663 24.08 14.22 19.60
N ASP A 664 23.86 15.44 19.11
CA ASP A 664 23.22 16.48 19.90
C ASP A 664 21.74 16.17 20.10
N VAL A 665 21.22 16.48 21.29
CA VAL A 665 19.78 16.34 21.61
C VAL A 665 18.92 17.32 20.79
N LYS A 666 19.50 18.43 20.34
CA LYS A 666 18.87 19.43 19.46
C LYS A 666 19.77 19.66 18.23
N PRO A 667 19.86 18.68 17.33
CA PRO A 667 20.79 18.73 16.21
C PRO A 667 20.29 19.70 15.14
N THR A 668 21.23 20.25 14.38
CA THR A 668 20.93 20.77 13.04
C THR A 668 20.88 19.59 12.08
N LEU A 669 19.69 19.31 11.56
CA LEU A 669 19.49 18.31 10.50
C LEU A 669 20.05 18.87 9.19
N ARG A 670 20.98 18.13 8.58
CA ARG A 670 21.46 18.35 7.21
C ARG A 670 21.25 17.06 6.45
N LEU A 671 20.21 17.04 5.63
CA LEU A 671 19.75 15.83 4.94
C LEU A 671 19.87 16.03 3.43
N ALA A 672 20.60 15.13 2.78
CA ALA A 672 20.67 15.07 1.32
C ALA A 672 19.28 14.77 0.72
N PRO A 673 19.06 14.92 -0.61
CA PRO A 673 17.82 14.52 -1.26
C PRO A 673 17.44 13.11 -0.84
N TYR A 674 16.23 12.96 -0.32
CA TYR A 674 15.71 11.68 0.13
C TYR A 674 16.53 10.96 1.23
N GLU A 675 17.42 11.65 1.96
CA GLU A 675 18.15 11.04 3.05
C GLU A 675 17.24 10.77 4.25
N SER A 676 17.45 9.62 4.89
CA SER A 676 16.79 9.23 6.13
C SER A 676 17.81 8.89 7.21
N ARG A 677 17.50 9.25 8.47
CA ARG A 677 18.33 9.02 9.66
C ARG A 677 17.48 8.57 10.83
N VAL A 678 18.11 7.92 11.80
CA VAL A 678 17.47 7.50 13.06
C VAL A 678 18.17 8.19 14.22
N LEU A 679 17.43 8.98 14.99
CA LEU A 679 17.88 9.57 16.25
C LEU A 679 17.30 8.79 17.42
N VAL A 680 18.16 8.31 18.32
CA VAL A 680 17.76 7.63 19.56
C VAL A 680 18.12 8.50 20.75
N LEU A 681 17.12 8.95 21.51
CA LEU A 681 17.29 9.70 22.75
C LEU A 681 17.14 8.76 23.93
N THR A 682 18.17 8.64 24.76
CA THR A 682 18.20 7.77 25.94
C THR A 682 19.32 8.20 26.88
N ASP A 683 19.09 8.12 28.19
CA ASP A 683 20.15 8.33 29.19
C ASP A 683 20.96 7.04 29.47
N THR A 684 20.62 5.92 28.81
CA THR A 684 21.41 4.70 28.87
C THR A 684 22.65 4.85 27.98
N PRO A 685 23.88 4.77 28.53
CA PRO A 685 25.09 4.90 27.74
C PRO A 685 25.17 3.85 26.62
N GLN A 686 25.50 4.29 25.41
CA GLN A 686 25.78 3.41 24.27
C GLN A 686 27.27 3.46 23.91
N ASN A 687 27.79 2.35 23.38
CA ASN A 687 29.14 2.29 22.83
C ASN A 687 29.15 2.98 21.46
N ALA A 688 29.19 4.31 21.48
CA ALA A 688 29.09 5.15 20.31
C ALA A 688 30.45 5.79 20.00
N ALA A 689 30.81 5.83 18.71
CA ALA A 689 31.95 6.61 18.28
C ALA A 689 31.63 8.12 18.41
N PRO A 690 32.61 8.99 18.67
CA PRO A 690 32.43 10.41 18.44
C PRO A 690 31.96 10.63 17.00
N GLU A 691 30.98 11.52 16.79
CA GLU A 691 30.69 11.97 15.43
C GLU A 691 31.93 12.72 14.91
N PRO A 692 32.56 12.25 13.82
CA PRO A 692 33.81 12.82 13.36
C PRO A 692 33.56 14.26 12.88
N LYS A 693 34.21 15.21 13.52
CA LYS A 693 34.30 16.58 13.01
C LYS A 693 35.29 16.57 11.85
N LEU A 694 34.78 16.90 10.67
CA LEU A 694 35.56 16.91 9.44
C LEU A 694 35.67 18.35 8.95
N ALA A 695 36.88 18.75 8.57
CA ALA A 695 37.08 19.96 7.78
C ALA A 695 36.40 19.83 6.41
N ASP A 696 36.23 20.95 5.71
CA ASP A 696 35.73 20.93 4.34
C ASP A 696 36.58 20.01 3.46
N ALA A 697 35.90 19.15 2.70
CA ALA A 697 36.57 18.18 1.85
C ALA A 697 37.24 18.89 0.66
N THR A 698 38.49 18.51 0.39
CA THR A 698 39.25 19.00 -0.77
C THR A 698 39.48 17.89 -1.78
N THR A 699 39.60 18.22 -3.06
CA THR A 699 39.90 17.21 -4.08
C THR A 699 41.35 16.74 -3.93
N VAL A 700 41.54 15.45 -3.70
CA VAL A 700 42.84 14.78 -3.62
C VAL A 700 43.27 14.31 -5.01
N VAL A 701 42.35 13.68 -5.75
CA VAL A 701 42.55 13.22 -7.13
C VAL A 701 41.27 13.43 -7.93
N ASP A 702 41.38 14.01 -9.12
CA ASP A 702 40.29 13.99 -10.11
C ASP A 702 40.34 12.67 -10.89
N LEU A 703 39.27 11.89 -10.79
CA LEU A 703 39.13 10.58 -11.40
C LEU A 703 38.16 10.61 -12.59
N SER A 704 37.78 11.77 -13.12
CA SER A 704 36.70 11.90 -14.12
C SER A 704 37.06 11.50 -15.56
N ARG A 705 38.32 11.14 -15.84
CA ARG A 705 38.83 10.88 -17.20
C ARG A 705 39.58 9.56 -17.32
N ASP A 706 39.76 9.03 -18.52
CA ASP A 706 40.69 7.92 -18.80
C ASP A 706 40.42 6.62 -18.01
N TRP A 707 39.19 6.10 -18.11
CA TRP A 707 38.80 4.82 -17.53
C TRP A 707 38.94 3.66 -18.52
N LYS A 708 39.31 2.48 -18.03
CA LYS A 708 39.16 1.22 -18.77
C LYS A 708 37.80 0.61 -18.42
N VAL A 709 36.94 0.40 -19.40
CA VAL A 709 35.56 -0.07 -19.21
C VAL A 709 35.36 -1.41 -19.90
N GLN A 710 34.80 -2.38 -19.18
CA GLN A 710 34.47 -3.70 -19.71
C GLN A 710 33.01 -4.05 -19.38
N PHE A 711 32.22 -4.42 -20.39
CA PHE A 711 30.81 -4.80 -20.23
C PHE A 711 30.69 -6.31 -19.97
N SER A 712 29.77 -6.76 -19.12
CA SER A 712 29.65 -8.13 -18.57
C SER A 712 29.45 -9.27 -19.58
N GLU A 713 29.29 -8.96 -20.87
CA GLU A 713 29.13 -9.92 -21.97
C GLU A 713 30.08 -9.65 -23.14
N LYS A 714 30.95 -8.64 -23.00
CA LYS A 714 31.93 -8.26 -24.03
C LYS A 714 33.34 -8.47 -23.49
N SER A 715 34.15 -9.21 -24.24
CA SER A 715 35.58 -9.40 -23.91
C SER A 715 36.42 -8.15 -24.16
N GLN A 716 35.90 -7.20 -24.94
CA GLN A 716 36.62 -5.98 -25.31
C GLN A 716 36.65 -4.97 -24.15
N VAL A 717 37.85 -4.48 -23.84
CA VAL A 717 38.06 -3.33 -22.96
C VAL A 717 38.05 -2.05 -23.79
N VAL A 718 37.18 -1.11 -23.42
CA VAL A 718 37.08 0.21 -24.03
C VAL A 718 37.86 1.22 -23.20
N ASN A 719 38.72 2.01 -23.83
CA ASN A 719 39.34 3.17 -23.20
C ASN A 719 38.37 4.36 -23.30
N MET A 720 37.75 4.72 -22.19
CA MET A 720 36.80 5.82 -22.08
C MET A 720 37.53 7.07 -21.55
N SER A 721 37.98 7.93 -22.47
CA SER A 721 38.71 9.17 -22.15
C SER A 721 37.87 10.17 -21.33
N SER A 722 36.56 10.23 -21.59
CA SER A 722 35.59 10.99 -20.81
C SER A 722 34.37 10.13 -20.48
N LEU A 723 33.90 10.24 -19.24
CA LEU A 723 32.66 9.63 -18.78
C LEU A 723 31.49 10.15 -19.63
N ARG A 724 30.60 9.23 -20.04
CA ARG A 724 29.45 9.50 -20.91
C ARG A 724 28.42 8.37 -20.80
N SER A 725 27.21 8.60 -21.31
CA SER A 725 26.18 7.57 -21.31
C SER A 725 26.54 6.44 -22.27
N TRP A 726 26.29 5.19 -21.86
CA TRP A 726 26.41 4.02 -22.74
C TRP A 726 25.44 4.11 -23.93
N THR A 727 24.35 4.87 -23.78
CA THR A 727 23.34 5.03 -24.84
C THR A 727 23.78 5.89 -26.01
N GLU A 728 24.86 6.66 -25.84
CA GLU A 728 25.46 7.50 -26.89
C GLU A 728 26.24 6.69 -27.92
N ASP A 729 26.64 5.45 -27.59
CA ASP A 729 27.34 4.53 -28.50
C ASP A 729 26.35 3.51 -29.06
N GLU A 730 26.32 3.36 -30.39
CA GLU A 730 25.42 2.43 -31.08
C GLU A 730 25.59 0.98 -30.59
N ALA A 731 26.82 0.56 -30.28
CA ALA A 731 27.11 -0.82 -29.85
C ALA A 731 26.62 -1.11 -28.42
N THR A 732 26.35 -0.09 -27.61
CA THR A 732 25.88 -0.23 -26.23
C THR A 732 24.56 0.47 -25.97
N ARG A 733 23.88 0.96 -27.01
CA ARG A 733 22.63 1.71 -26.91
C ARG A 733 21.56 0.99 -26.08
N TYR A 734 21.44 -0.30 -26.32
CA TYR A 734 20.46 -1.17 -25.67
C TYR A 734 21.10 -2.13 -24.67
N PHE A 735 22.35 -1.87 -24.26
CA PHE A 735 23.00 -2.71 -23.25
C PHE A 735 22.28 -2.54 -21.90
N SER A 736 21.89 -3.67 -21.32
CA SER A 736 21.46 -3.79 -19.92
C SER A 736 22.34 -4.82 -19.24
N GLY A 737 23.00 -4.45 -18.15
CA GLY A 737 23.97 -5.32 -17.50
C GLY A 737 24.91 -4.54 -16.59
N ILE A 738 26.07 -5.13 -16.33
CA ILE A 738 27.11 -4.54 -15.49
C ILE A 738 28.31 -4.14 -16.36
N ALA A 739 28.82 -2.93 -16.19
CA ALA A 739 30.09 -2.49 -16.76
C ALA A 739 31.11 -2.21 -15.65
N SER A 740 32.29 -2.79 -15.76
CA SER A 740 33.40 -2.63 -14.82
C SER A 740 34.33 -1.51 -15.29
N TYR A 741 34.39 -0.42 -14.52
CA TYR A 741 35.31 0.70 -14.71
C TYR A 741 36.54 0.47 -13.84
N THR A 742 37.72 0.45 -14.44
CA THR A 742 38.96 0.22 -13.70
C THR A 742 40.00 1.32 -13.94
N LYS A 743 40.70 1.67 -12.86
CA LYS A 743 41.76 2.68 -12.87
C LYS A 743 42.77 2.41 -11.75
N ASP A 744 44.03 2.65 -12.04
CA ASP A 744 45.11 2.68 -11.05
C ASP A 744 45.35 4.12 -10.60
N LEU A 745 45.54 4.35 -9.30
CA LEU A 745 45.96 5.63 -8.76
C LEU A 745 47.11 5.48 -7.76
N GLU A 746 48.01 6.45 -7.78
CA GLU A 746 49.12 6.52 -6.85
C GLU A 746 48.82 7.57 -5.76
N LEU A 747 48.97 7.17 -4.49
CA LEU A 747 48.74 8.03 -3.33
C LEU A 747 49.99 8.11 -2.46
N SER A 748 50.40 9.31 -2.09
CA SER A 748 51.46 9.52 -1.11
C SER A 748 50.98 9.21 0.31
N ALA A 749 51.91 8.84 1.19
CA ALA A 749 51.60 8.65 2.61
C ALA A 749 51.03 9.93 3.27
N ALA A 750 51.41 11.11 2.78
CA ALA A 750 50.90 12.39 3.26
C ALA A 750 49.41 12.59 2.93
N GLN A 751 48.92 12.09 1.78
CA GLN A 751 47.51 12.17 1.40
C GLN A 751 46.61 11.23 2.22
N LEU A 752 47.17 10.16 2.81
CA LEU A 752 46.42 9.22 3.65
C LEU A 752 46.36 9.64 5.12
N LYS A 753 47.35 10.41 5.58
CA LYS A 753 47.52 10.73 6.99
C LYS A 753 46.38 11.62 7.50
N ASP A 754 45.79 11.23 8.64
CA ASP A 754 44.77 11.97 9.40
C ASP A 754 43.58 12.46 8.53
N SER A 755 43.27 11.72 7.47
CA SER A 755 42.30 12.10 6.45
C SER A 755 41.24 11.03 6.26
N ARG A 756 39.98 11.45 6.19
CA ARG A 756 38.89 10.64 5.67
C ARG A 756 38.85 10.81 4.16
N LEU A 757 39.06 9.71 3.43
CA LEU A 757 39.10 9.66 1.98
C LEU A 757 37.83 9.02 1.44
N THR A 758 37.09 9.81 0.66
CA THR A 758 35.78 9.45 0.14
C THR A 758 35.81 9.50 -1.39
N LEU A 759 35.29 8.45 -2.03
CA LEU A 759 34.98 8.49 -3.45
C LEU A 759 33.66 9.24 -3.64
N ASP A 760 33.68 10.34 -4.38
CA ASP A 760 32.55 11.22 -4.63
C ASP A 760 32.19 11.20 -6.11
N PHE A 761 30.94 10.85 -6.41
CA PHE A 761 30.39 10.78 -7.77
C PHE A 761 29.66 12.07 -8.18
N GLY A 762 29.70 13.10 -7.31
CA GLY A 762 28.98 14.34 -7.50
C GLY A 762 27.52 14.28 -7.03
N PRO A 763 26.81 15.42 -7.13
CA PRO A 763 25.40 15.49 -6.73
C PRO A 763 24.49 14.80 -7.74
N GLY A 764 23.32 14.36 -7.27
CA GLY A 764 22.21 14.05 -8.18
C GLY A 764 21.62 15.34 -8.76
N THR A 765 20.93 15.21 -9.90
CA THR A 765 20.26 16.33 -10.56
C THR A 765 18.77 16.32 -10.22
N PRO A 766 18.22 17.32 -9.52
CA PRO A 766 16.79 17.41 -9.26
C PRO A 766 16.00 17.53 -10.56
N LEU A 767 14.87 16.83 -10.63
CA LEU A 767 13.91 16.96 -11.72
C LEU A 767 12.84 17.99 -11.32
N GLU A 768 12.66 19.03 -12.14
CA GLU A 768 11.74 20.15 -11.88
C GLU A 768 10.26 19.81 -12.10
N VAL A 769 9.97 18.83 -12.97
CA VAL A 769 8.61 18.45 -13.33
C VAL A 769 8.47 16.94 -13.22
N THR A 770 7.49 16.49 -12.43
CA THR A 770 7.05 15.09 -12.49
C THR A 770 6.48 14.84 -13.88
N PRO A 771 7.09 13.94 -14.69
CA PRO A 771 6.50 13.61 -15.97
C PRO A 771 5.05 13.18 -15.74
N LYS A 772 4.13 13.59 -16.62
CA LYS A 772 2.73 13.12 -16.56
C LYS A 772 2.70 11.64 -16.96
N VAL A 773 3.19 10.75 -16.10
CA VAL A 773 3.02 9.30 -16.23
C VAL A 773 1.68 8.93 -15.60
N PRO A 774 0.89 8.00 -16.18
CA PRO A 774 -0.46 7.73 -15.73
C PRO A 774 -0.57 7.18 -14.30
N SER A 775 0.46 6.52 -13.78
CA SER A 775 0.42 5.83 -12.48
C SER A 775 1.80 5.63 -11.85
N GLY A 776 1.88 5.69 -10.52
CA GLY A 776 3.04 5.27 -9.74
C GLY A 776 3.97 6.37 -9.22
N MET A 777 4.87 5.97 -8.34
CA MET A 777 5.88 6.81 -7.70
C MET A 777 7.23 6.67 -8.41
N ARG A 778 8.00 7.76 -8.50
CA ARG A 778 9.45 7.73 -8.75
C ARG A 778 10.15 8.81 -7.93
N ALA A 779 11.41 8.60 -7.63
CA ALA A 779 12.32 9.63 -7.14
C ALA A 779 12.48 10.70 -8.23
N MET A 780 12.37 11.96 -7.79
CA MET A 780 12.51 13.13 -8.65
C MET A 780 13.95 13.64 -8.66
N LEU A 781 14.89 12.70 -8.69
CA LEU A 781 16.32 12.96 -8.65
C LEU A 781 17.04 11.99 -9.56
N ASP A 782 17.80 12.56 -10.47
CA ASP A 782 18.61 11.85 -11.44
C ASP A 782 19.99 11.55 -10.84
N SER A 783 20.37 10.27 -10.82
CA SER A 783 21.63 9.80 -10.23
C SER A 783 22.84 10.13 -11.13
N PRO A 784 24.00 10.55 -10.58
CA PRO A 784 25.23 10.65 -11.37
C PRO A 784 25.78 9.28 -11.80
N VAL A 785 25.30 8.20 -11.19
CA VAL A 785 25.60 6.80 -11.53
C VAL A 785 24.29 6.12 -11.92
N ARG A 786 24.13 5.78 -13.20
CA ARG A 786 22.90 5.22 -13.77
C ARG A 786 22.94 3.69 -13.80
N GLU A 787 22.37 2.99 -12.82
CA GLU A 787 21.60 3.45 -11.65
C GLU A 787 22.20 3.05 -10.30
N ALA A 788 23.16 2.12 -10.29
CA ALA A 788 23.87 1.72 -9.09
C ALA A 788 25.32 1.34 -9.39
N ALA A 789 26.19 1.40 -8.38
CA ALA A 789 27.54 0.86 -8.47
C ALA A 789 27.95 0.07 -7.22
N VAL A 790 28.79 -0.95 -7.42
CA VAL A 790 29.56 -1.61 -6.35
C VAL A 790 31.03 -1.25 -6.56
N VAL A 791 31.68 -0.76 -5.50
CA VAL A 791 33.07 -0.29 -5.54
C VAL A 791 33.98 -1.30 -4.87
N PHE A 792 35.09 -1.60 -5.52
CA PHE A 792 36.19 -2.40 -5.00
C PHE A 792 37.48 -1.59 -5.01
N VAL A 793 38.26 -1.73 -3.95
CA VAL A 793 39.58 -1.10 -3.79
C VAL A 793 40.58 -2.20 -3.48
N ASN A 794 41.61 -2.34 -4.30
CA ASN A 794 42.63 -3.38 -4.15
C ASN A 794 42.03 -4.81 -4.07
N GLY A 795 40.95 -5.05 -4.82
CA GLY A 795 40.22 -6.32 -4.86
C GLY A 795 39.24 -6.55 -3.69
N GLN A 796 39.13 -5.61 -2.75
CA GLN A 796 38.21 -5.72 -1.60
C GLN A 796 36.96 -4.85 -1.82
N ARG A 797 35.77 -5.40 -1.53
CA ARG A 797 34.50 -4.66 -1.61
C ARG A 797 34.49 -3.51 -0.61
N ALA A 798 34.37 -2.29 -1.11
CA ALA A 798 34.25 -1.09 -0.29
C ALA A 798 32.80 -0.79 0.11
N GLY A 799 31.86 -1.07 -0.79
CA GLY A 799 30.43 -0.80 -0.58
C GLY A 799 29.72 -0.49 -1.90
N SER A 800 28.50 0.03 -1.78
CA SER A 800 27.62 0.33 -2.91
C SER A 800 27.23 1.81 -2.95
N VAL A 801 27.04 2.35 -4.15
CA VAL A 801 26.56 3.71 -4.40
C VAL A 801 25.28 3.63 -5.22
N TRP A 802 24.16 3.98 -4.59
CA TRP A 802 22.81 3.88 -5.19
C TRP A 802 21.83 4.92 -4.65
N LYS A 803 22.28 5.78 -3.72
CA LYS A 803 21.47 6.84 -3.11
C LYS A 803 22.32 8.08 -2.76
N PRO A 804 21.71 9.26 -2.57
CA PRO A 804 22.38 10.46 -2.09
C PRO A 804 22.80 10.41 -0.59
N PRO A 805 23.87 11.12 -0.21
CA PRO A 805 24.92 11.60 -1.11
C PRO A 805 25.60 10.41 -1.80
N TYR A 806 25.96 10.57 -3.09
CA TYR A 806 26.58 9.52 -3.91
C TYR A 806 28.07 9.41 -3.58
N GLN A 807 28.34 9.01 -2.35
CA GLN A 807 29.66 9.04 -1.74
C GLN A 807 29.93 7.74 -0.99
N LEU A 808 31.19 7.29 -1.02
CA LEU A 808 31.63 6.09 -0.31
C LEU A 808 32.98 6.32 0.37
N ASP A 809 33.01 6.12 1.69
CA ASP A 809 34.26 6.16 2.45
C ASP A 809 35.09 4.91 2.14
N ILE A 810 36.28 5.12 1.58
CA ILE A 810 37.20 4.05 1.18
C ILE A 810 38.53 4.12 1.95
N SER A 811 38.60 4.94 3.00
CA SER A 811 39.84 5.26 3.72
C SER A 811 40.61 4.02 4.17
N LYS A 812 39.90 3.02 4.68
CA LYS A 812 40.49 1.80 5.27
C LYS A 812 41.08 0.83 4.24
N LEU A 813 40.78 1.02 2.95
CA LEU A 813 41.21 0.12 1.87
C LEU A 813 42.34 0.70 1.03
N LEU A 814 42.64 1.99 1.20
CA LEU A 814 43.70 2.68 0.51
C LEU A 814 45.05 2.47 1.21
N ARG A 815 46.13 2.47 0.44
CA ARG A 815 47.52 2.37 0.91
C ARG A 815 48.42 3.36 0.19
N ALA A 816 49.59 3.61 0.77
CA ALA A 816 50.60 4.44 0.09
C ALA A 816 51.13 3.70 -1.15
N GLY A 817 51.44 4.46 -2.20
CA GLY A 817 51.77 3.92 -3.52
C GLY A 817 50.52 3.55 -4.33
N ASN A 818 50.61 2.48 -5.10
CA ASN A 818 49.60 2.10 -6.09
C ASN A 818 48.34 1.47 -5.44
N ASN A 819 47.17 1.95 -5.88
CA ASN A 819 45.85 1.44 -5.54
C ASN A 819 45.07 1.14 -6.81
N ARG A 820 44.37 0.01 -6.83
CA ARG A 820 43.45 -0.36 -7.91
C ARG A 820 42.02 0.00 -7.50
N LEU A 821 41.34 0.81 -8.30
CA LEU A 821 39.90 1.00 -8.23
C LEU A 821 39.20 0.16 -9.29
N GLU A 822 38.12 -0.50 -8.88
CA GLU A 822 37.14 -1.12 -9.76
C GLU A 822 35.74 -0.66 -9.33
N ILE A 823 34.96 -0.15 -10.27
CA ILE A 823 33.59 0.31 -10.04
C ILE A 823 32.69 -0.47 -11.00
N GLN A 824 31.91 -1.39 -10.46
CA GLN A 824 30.94 -2.18 -11.21
C GLN A 824 29.62 -1.44 -11.26
N VAL A 825 29.31 -0.82 -12.40
CA VAL A 825 28.10 -0.01 -12.60
C VAL A 825 27.03 -0.86 -13.26
N ALA A 826 25.81 -0.81 -12.74
CA ALA A 826 24.67 -1.57 -13.21
C ALA A 826 23.51 -0.63 -13.56
N ASN A 827 22.91 -0.80 -14.74
CA ASN A 827 21.80 0.02 -15.22
C ASN A 827 20.44 -0.71 -15.10
N LEU A 828 19.44 -0.20 -15.83
CA LEU A 828 18.08 -0.73 -15.86
C LEU A 828 17.94 -1.91 -16.83
N GLY A 829 16.98 -2.80 -16.59
CA GLY A 829 16.56 -3.81 -17.57
C GLY A 829 15.79 -3.22 -18.77
N LEU A 830 15.29 -1.98 -18.63
CA LEU A 830 14.53 -1.28 -19.65
C LEU A 830 15.30 -1.10 -20.97
N ASN A 831 16.64 -0.93 -20.95
CA ASN A 831 17.40 -0.70 -22.17
C ASN A 831 17.43 -1.92 -23.10
N ALA A 832 17.58 -3.13 -22.54
CA ALA A 832 17.44 -4.37 -23.29
C ALA A 832 16.02 -4.50 -23.86
N LEU A 833 15.00 -4.22 -23.04
CA LEU A 833 13.60 -4.26 -23.51
C LEU A 833 13.34 -3.29 -24.68
N ALA A 834 13.93 -2.09 -24.64
CA ALA A 834 13.84 -1.10 -25.71
C ALA A 834 14.59 -1.50 -26.99
N GLY A 835 15.52 -2.45 -26.91
CA GLY A 835 16.24 -3.00 -28.06
C GLY A 835 15.51 -4.14 -28.79
N HIS A 836 14.33 -4.53 -28.32
CA HIS A 836 13.58 -5.67 -28.84
C HIS A 836 12.17 -5.29 -29.27
N ALA A 837 11.58 -6.12 -30.15
CA ALA A 837 10.15 -6.03 -30.41
C ALA A 837 9.37 -6.44 -29.15
N LEU A 838 8.33 -5.69 -28.82
CA LEU A 838 7.48 -6.02 -27.68
C LEU A 838 6.69 -7.32 -27.93
N PRO A 839 6.41 -8.13 -26.90
CA PRO A 839 5.63 -9.35 -27.06
C PRO A 839 4.23 -9.11 -27.65
N ASP A 840 3.79 -9.99 -28.55
CA ASP A 840 2.44 -10.00 -29.12
C ASP A 840 1.53 -10.98 -28.36
N TYR A 841 0.56 -10.43 -27.61
CA TYR A 841 -0.38 -11.21 -26.80
C TYR A 841 -1.70 -11.54 -27.52
N ARG A 842 -1.83 -11.31 -28.84
CA ARG A 842 -3.08 -11.57 -29.58
C ARG A 842 -3.49 -13.04 -29.55
N LEU A 843 -2.56 -13.95 -29.82
CA LEU A 843 -2.87 -15.39 -29.81
C LEU A 843 -3.18 -15.90 -28.41
N LEU A 844 -2.49 -15.36 -27.40
CA LEU A 844 -2.76 -15.65 -26.00
C LEU A 844 -4.17 -15.20 -25.60
N SER A 845 -4.55 -13.99 -26.01
CA SER A 845 -5.88 -13.43 -25.77
C SER A 845 -6.97 -14.20 -26.53
N ALA A 846 -6.68 -14.67 -27.74
CA ALA A 846 -7.60 -15.51 -28.50
C ALA A 846 -7.83 -16.87 -27.83
N ARG A 847 -6.80 -17.43 -27.18
CA ARG A 847 -6.88 -18.73 -26.50
C ARG A 847 -7.54 -18.65 -25.12
N TYR A 848 -7.14 -17.68 -24.31
CA TYR A 848 -7.53 -17.61 -22.89
C TYR A 848 -8.45 -16.43 -22.54
N GLY A 849 -8.80 -15.58 -23.52
CA GLY A 849 -9.47 -14.30 -23.30
C GLY A 849 -8.49 -13.18 -22.93
N GLN A 850 -8.93 -11.93 -23.03
CA GLN A 850 -8.09 -10.78 -22.65
C GLN A 850 -8.01 -10.67 -21.12
N ARG A 851 -6.98 -11.30 -20.53
CA ARG A 851 -6.79 -11.34 -19.07
C ARG A 851 -6.11 -10.10 -18.50
N PHE A 852 -5.30 -9.44 -19.30
CA PHE A 852 -4.52 -8.28 -18.92
C PHE A 852 -4.25 -7.39 -20.14
N VAL A 853 -3.79 -6.18 -19.85
CA VAL A 853 -3.27 -5.25 -20.85
C VAL A 853 -1.94 -4.75 -20.29
N PRO A 854 -0.80 -4.99 -20.96
CA PRO A 854 0.48 -4.38 -20.59
C PRO A 854 0.34 -2.86 -20.50
N GLN A 855 0.90 -2.27 -19.46
CA GLN A 855 0.71 -0.86 -19.17
C GLN A 855 1.96 -0.06 -19.53
N ASP A 856 1.75 1.19 -19.95
CA ASP A 856 2.82 2.15 -20.22
C ASP A 856 3.89 1.70 -21.23
N THR A 857 3.59 0.70 -22.06
CA THR A 857 4.56 0.15 -23.03
C THR A 857 4.99 1.17 -24.10
N HIS A 858 4.18 2.19 -24.34
CA HIS A 858 4.50 3.33 -25.21
C HIS A 858 5.63 4.22 -24.67
N LEU A 859 5.99 4.09 -23.39
CA LEU A 859 7.09 4.82 -22.74
C LEU A 859 8.42 4.06 -22.78
N ILE A 860 8.45 2.84 -23.33
CA ILE A 860 9.66 2.02 -23.40
C ILE A 860 10.64 2.68 -24.39
N GLN A 861 11.77 3.13 -23.85
CA GLN A 861 12.88 3.69 -24.60
C GLN A 861 14.18 3.52 -23.80
N ALA A 862 15.32 3.47 -24.49
CA ALA A 862 16.62 3.38 -23.83
C ALA A 862 16.88 4.62 -22.94
N GLN A 863 17.26 4.39 -21.70
CA GLN A 863 17.58 5.40 -20.69
C GLN A 863 19.09 5.59 -20.54
N PRO A 864 19.55 6.81 -20.19
CA PRO A 864 20.96 7.05 -19.89
C PRO A 864 21.54 6.03 -18.90
N ALA A 865 22.75 5.56 -19.15
CA ALA A 865 23.37 4.46 -18.39
C ALA A 865 24.88 4.69 -18.18
N GLY A 866 25.44 4.21 -17.07
CA GLY A 866 26.85 4.41 -16.73
C GLY A 866 27.11 5.54 -15.74
N ILE A 867 28.39 5.93 -15.61
CA ILE A 867 28.78 7.07 -14.77
C ILE A 867 28.70 8.34 -15.63
N LEU A 868 27.87 9.30 -15.22
CA LEU A 868 27.67 10.58 -15.90
C LEU A 868 28.22 11.76 -15.08
N GLY A 869 28.26 11.62 -13.76
CA GLY A 869 28.81 12.64 -12.87
C GLY A 869 30.35 12.67 -12.87
N PRO A 870 30.95 13.76 -12.37
CA PRO A 870 32.38 13.78 -12.09
C PRO A 870 32.71 12.73 -11.01
N VAL A 871 33.87 12.09 -11.11
CA VAL A 871 34.34 11.17 -10.07
C VAL A 871 35.59 11.77 -9.44
N LYS A 872 35.59 11.93 -8.13
CA LYS A 872 36.71 12.51 -7.38
C LYS A 872 37.04 11.67 -6.17
N LEU A 873 38.32 11.59 -5.84
CA LEU A 873 38.74 11.24 -4.49
C LEU A 873 38.86 12.53 -3.69
N ILE A 874 38.00 12.70 -2.69
CA ILE A 874 38.01 13.85 -1.81
C ILE A 874 38.56 13.48 -0.44
N GLY A 875 39.25 14.41 0.21
CA GLY A 875 39.87 14.24 1.50
C GLY A 875 39.43 15.32 2.48
N ALA A 876 38.93 14.89 3.64
CA ALA A 876 38.59 15.77 4.75
C ALA A 876 39.46 15.41 5.96
N LYS A 877 40.15 16.42 6.52
CA LYS A 877 40.97 16.24 7.72
C LYS A 877 40.07 16.06 8.94
N LEU A 878 40.43 15.12 9.81
CA LEU A 878 39.81 14.98 11.14
C LEU A 878 40.20 16.19 12.00
N GLN A 879 39.21 16.84 12.62
CA GLN A 879 39.39 17.99 13.51
C GLN A 879 39.42 17.58 14.99
#